data_AF-A0A7Y0GA43-F1
#
_entry.id   AF-A0A7Y0GA43-F1
#
_cell.length_a   1.000
_cell.length_b   1.000
_cell.length_c   1.000
_cell.angle_alpha   90.00
_cell.angle_beta   90.00
_cell.angle_gamma   90.00
#
_symmetry.space_group_name_H-M   'P 1'
#
loop_
_entity.id
_entity.type
_entity.pdbx_description
1 polymer ?
#
loop_
_entity_poly.entity_id
_entity_poly.type
_entity_poly.pdbx_seq_one_letter_code
_entity_poly.pdbx_strand_id
1 'polypeptide(L)'
;MSVRATVLLAALIVTSLLGQAPAFARGPDHKIVILRSLRIGGEDGPTIRRSVTVLKPDDSGCRAGDADDCEYLARRFENKAQLRLGHELYSPGAASALYFKACNLGRGRDCIRAIELGSMETGGSFGEKDAPPNSATLVTLAREQACNLGILEQCGLFARALIDGTGIGADPPRAAALAYQTCRRKDRGSCLTWASLLATGNGTKAEPAQARELLIQGCRRAEPGFCGALGNLALGTAFGAPDAEMAQSTLANGCAQGDAQSCVDAGRTILTNRITAPAARSAADFYDDACKINQDLCILAGDVRNYPDRLKQCQDGTSEFACQLVGEMAEKPDSPFYDPAQAVLAYERICGPDGILWCVAAARLLASSWELESKLPAARRLRLYQYGCAFDGLSCKLAGDLSARGEGTERDPGAALALYGKACRLDYGDACISASQFQIDNPTLAPLAADATFGTDEDVISDYQARHPYCGRFEVQIEDRTYSADDGRRCLGVVNGIAVPRGGAPWQALVERPENVAGRTFAGGDRVLCGGSLIAKGWILTAAHCLSDHLDKNGAIDIATSGYKVRLGTNDISKPSGQRYRILQAIPHPNFLKQGPEQRRVAYDIALLRIDDLHPEVIGVPGEMRTIRLDPESIDERKIEQGANVRVFGWGWTKPEDSAGSLKLNQAPLQLASLDACTDQTKLTDNQRRNSVLCAFGSNGQQACYGDSGGPLVSYDPVSVLGNGRMASDRKVPTLIAVVSKGVCGVGDVASRYTRVAKFADWIRKTIDAPGNR
;
A
#
# COMPACT_ATOMS: atom_id res chain seq x y z
N MET A 1 -45.45 45.76 -21.18
CA MET A 1 -46.53 45.50 -20.21
C MET A 1 -46.72 43.99 -20.08
N SER A 2 -47.03 43.51 -18.87
CA SER A 2 -47.88 42.33 -18.58
C SER A 2 -47.72 41.02 -19.41
N VAL A 3 -46.94 40.06 -18.87
CA VAL A 3 -47.44 38.78 -18.28
C VAL A 3 -48.28 37.77 -19.11
N ARG A 4 -47.93 36.47 -18.95
CA ARG A 4 -48.63 35.17 -19.27
C ARG A 4 -48.67 34.73 -20.76
N ALA A 5 -48.57 33.46 -21.15
CA ALA A 5 -48.25 32.15 -20.53
C ALA A 5 -48.43 31.04 -21.61
N THR A 6 -48.00 29.81 -21.29
CA THR A 6 -48.57 28.51 -21.74
C THR A 6 -48.13 27.86 -23.08
N VAL A 7 -47.25 26.85 -22.94
CA VAL A 7 -47.24 25.44 -23.46
C VAL A 7 -47.78 25.07 -24.88
N LEU A 8 -47.07 24.09 -25.48
CA LEU A 8 -47.44 23.06 -26.51
C LEU A 8 -46.85 23.18 -27.95
N LEU A 9 -45.85 22.32 -28.18
CA LEU A 9 -45.84 21.19 -29.14
C LEU A 9 -45.85 21.40 -30.68
N ALA A 10 -45.18 20.44 -31.33
CA ALA A 10 -45.36 19.90 -32.69
C ALA A 10 -44.61 20.54 -33.87
N ALA A 11 -43.81 19.68 -34.51
CA ALA A 11 -43.04 19.86 -35.73
C ALA A 11 -43.91 19.96 -37.01
N LEU A 12 -43.32 20.44 -38.12
CA LEU A 12 -43.12 19.68 -39.38
C LEU A 12 -42.58 20.58 -40.54
N ILE A 13 -41.50 20.10 -41.17
CA ILE A 13 -41.22 20.02 -42.64
C ILE A 13 -41.68 21.18 -43.57
N VAL A 14 -40.74 21.70 -44.40
CA VAL A 14 -40.73 21.60 -45.88
C VAL A 14 -39.36 22.01 -46.43
N THR A 15 -38.84 21.21 -47.37
CA THR A 15 -37.59 21.40 -48.13
C THR A 15 -37.87 22.05 -49.49
N SER A 16 -36.86 22.65 -50.15
CA SER A 16 -36.52 22.46 -51.58
C SER A 16 -35.62 23.56 -52.22
N LEU A 17 -34.47 23.11 -52.74
CA LEU A 17 -33.78 23.44 -54.02
C LEU A 17 -33.20 24.87 -54.24
N LEU A 18 -32.09 25.11 -54.97
CA LEU A 18 -31.04 24.29 -55.61
C LEU A 18 -29.81 25.19 -55.93
N GLY A 19 -28.56 24.68 -55.99
CA GLY A 19 -27.44 25.49 -56.52
C GLY A 19 -26.00 24.96 -56.41
N GLN A 20 -25.55 24.22 -57.43
CA GLN A 20 -24.15 24.06 -57.91
C GLN A 20 -23.13 23.12 -57.22
N ALA A 21 -22.72 22.12 -58.03
CA ALA A 21 -21.38 21.55 -58.27
C ALA A 21 -20.72 20.52 -57.30
N PRO A 22 -19.95 19.52 -57.80
CA PRO A 22 -19.54 18.34 -57.02
C PRO A 22 -18.02 18.04 -56.95
N ALA A 23 -17.57 17.34 -55.90
CA ALA A 23 -16.74 16.12 -55.96
C ALA A 23 -16.21 15.67 -54.56
N PHE A 24 -16.26 14.35 -54.31
CA PHE A 24 -15.64 13.61 -53.18
C PHE A 24 -15.92 14.07 -51.74
N ALA A 25 -16.94 13.45 -51.13
CA ALA A 25 -17.10 13.34 -49.68
C ALA A 25 -17.02 11.86 -49.24
N ARG A 26 -16.34 11.57 -48.12
CA ARG A 26 -16.40 10.29 -47.40
C ARG A 26 -16.65 10.55 -45.91
N GLY A 27 -17.77 10.04 -45.40
CA GLY A 27 -17.97 9.63 -44.00
C GLY A 27 -18.09 10.73 -42.94
N PRO A 28 -19.06 10.66 -42.00
CA PRO A 28 -19.30 11.72 -41.03
C PRO A 28 -18.43 11.64 -39.78
N ASP A 29 -18.05 12.81 -39.26
CA ASP A 29 -17.54 12.99 -37.89
C ASP A 29 -18.59 12.57 -36.85
N HIS A 30 -18.42 11.41 -36.22
CA HIS A 30 -19.17 11.09 -35.00
C HIS A 30 -18.56 11.79 -33.78
N LYS A 31 -18.94 13.06 -33.58
CA LYS A 31 -18.70 13.79 -32.33
C LYS A 31 -19.61 13.25 -31.23
N ILE A 32 -19.03 12.54 -30.26
CA ILE A 32 -19.67 12.34 -28.95
C ILE A 32 -19.28 13.52 -28.06
N VAL A 33 -20.27 14.34 -27.71
CA VAL A 33 -20.11 15.43 -26.73
C VAL A 33 -20.46 14.88 -25.36
N ILE A 34 -19.49 14.73 -24.47
CA ILE A 34 -19.76 14.43 -23.05
C ILE A 34 -20.14 15.75 -22.36
N LEU A 35 -21.43 15.93 -22.10
CA LEU A 35 -21.93 16.96 -21.20
C LEU A 35 -21.99 16.40 -19.78
N ARG A 36 -21.18 16.96 -18.87
CA ARG A 36 -21.54 17.04 -17.45
C ARG A 36 -21.31 18.46 -16.97
N SER A 37 -22.39 19.11 -16.57
CA SER A 37 -22.36 20.41 -15.90
C SER A 37 -23.41 20.41 -14.80
N LEU A 38 -22.99 20.73 -13.58
CA LEU A 38 -23.87 21.30 -12.58
C LEU A 38 -23.07 22.35 -11.80
N ARG A 39 -23.55 23.60 -11.88
CA ARG A 39 -23.04 24.76 -11.16
C ARG A 39 -24.05 25.13 -10.09
N ILE A 40 -23.55 25.52 -8.92
CA ILE A 40 -24.15 26.54 -8.04
C ILE A 40 -22.93 27.34 -7.57
N GLY A 41 -22.55 28.45 -8.21
CA GLY A 41 -23.07 29.80 -7.97
C GLY A 41 -22.02 30.59 -7.13
N GLY A 42 -21.67 31.86 -7.35
CA GLY A 42 -22.26 32.88 -8.24
C GLY A 42 -21.36 33.37 -9.38
N GLU A 43 -21.53 34.63 -9.76
CA GLU A 43 -21.48 35.08 -11.16
C GLU A 43 -20.20 35.86 -11.56
N ASP A 44 -20.07 36.09 -12.87
CA ASP A 44 -19.03 36.90 -13.55
C ASP A 44 -17.57 36.41 -13.57
N GLY A 45 -17.29 35.48 -14.49
CA GLY A 45 -15.93 35.14 -14.94
C GLY A 45 -15.91 34.47 -16.33
N PRO A 46 -15.00 34.85 -17.25
CA PRO A 46 -15.05 34.42 -18.66
C PRO A 46 -14.58 32.98 -18.89
N THR A 47 -15.29 32.25 -19.76
CA THR A 47 -15.00 30.85 -20.09
C THR A 47 -13.87 30.73 -21.12
N ILE A 48 -12.68 30.27 -20.71
CA ILE A 48 -11.64 29.86 -21.66
C ILE A 48 -11.86 28.40 -22.07
N ARG A 49 -12.21 28.16 -23.34
CA ARG A 49 -12.23 26.82 -23.93
C ARG A 49 -10.81 26.43 -24.35
N ARG A 50 -10.34 25.26 -23.90
CA ARG A 50 -9.24 24.52 -24.57
C ARG A 50 -9.77 23.18 -25.05
N SER A 51 -9.72 22.97 -26.35
CA SER A 51 -9.90 21.65 -26.98
C SER A 51 -8.55 20.93 -27.02
N VAL A 52 -8.46 19.77 -26.38
CA VAL A 52 -7.34 18.83 -26.58
C VAL A 52 -7.83 17.72 -27.50
N THR A 53 -7.28 17.64 -28.71
CA THR A 53 -7.54 16.51 -29.61
C THR A 53 -6.67 15.34 -29.19
N VAL A 54 -7.21 14.46 -28.35
CA VAL A 54 -6.58 13.16 -28.06
C VAL A 54 -6.82 12.24 -29.26
N LEU A 55 -5.76 11.90 -29.99
CA LEU A 55 -5.81 10.80 -30.94
C LEU A 55 -5.95 9.49 -30.15
N LYS A 56 -7.13 8.86 -30.24
CA LYS A 56 -7.27 7.46 -29.79
C LYS A 56 -6.29 6.60 -30.60
N PRO A 57 -5.63 5.59 -30.00
CA PRO A 57 -5.03 4.54 -30.79
C PRO A 57 -6.13 3.86 -31.62
N ASP A 58 -5.84 3.57 -32.88
CA ASP A 58 -6.74 2.78 -33.72
C ASP A 58 -6.85 1.38 -33.13
N ASP A 59 -8.05 1.02 -32.69
CA ASP A 59 -8.38 -0.29 -32.14
C ASP A 59 -9.22 -1.13 -33.11
N SER A 60 -9.43 -0.65 -34.36
CA SER A 60 -10.30 -1.29 -35.34
C SER A 60 -9.87 -2.70 -35.73
N GLY A 61 -8.56 -2.96 -35.88
CA GLY A 61 -8.04 -4.31 -36.12
C GLY A 61 -8.29 -5.27 -34.96
N CYS A 62 -7.97 -4.86 -33.74
CA CYS A 62 -8.28 -5.64 -32.53
C CYS A 62 -9.80 -5.80 -32.32
N ARG A 63 -10.66 -4.86 -32.75
CA ARG A 63 -12.12 -5.03 -32.80
C ARG A 63 -12.57 -6.01 -33.87
N ALA A 64 -11.92 -6.02 -35.03
CA ALA A 64 -12.18 -6.93 -36.14
C ALA A 64 -11.70 -8.38 -35.89
N GLY A 65 -11.01 -8.62 -34.77
CA GLY A 65 -10.52 -9.94 -34.38
C GLY A 65 -9.09 -10.25 -34.82
N ASP A 66 -8.29 -9.22 -35.14
CA ASP A 66 -6.86 -9.40 -35.36
C ASP A 66 -6.11 -9.50 -34.02
N ALA A 67 -5.34 -10.59 -33.87
CA ALA A 67 -4.65 -10.92 -32.64
C ALA A 67 -3.28 -10.24 -32.49
N ASP A 68 -2.65 -9.86 -33.61
CA ASP A 68 -1.40 -9.10 -33.63
C ASP A 68 -1.68 -7.63 -33.28
N ASP A 69 -2.78 -7.07 -33.77
CA ASP A 69 -3.24 -5.73 -33.37
C ASP A 69 -3.69 -5.67 -31.90
N CYS A 70 -4.33 -6.73 -31.38
CA CYS A 70 -4.62 -6.81 -29.95
C CYS A 70 -3.34 -6.90 -29.10
N GLU A 71 -2.32 -7.65 -29.50
CA GLU A 71 -1.01 -7.66 -28.84
C GLU A 71 -0.35 -6.28 -28.92
N TYR A 72 -0.34 -5.66 -30.10
CA TYR A 72 0.28 -4.36 -30.33
C TYR A 72 -0.37 -3.29 -29.43
N LEU A 73 -1.70 -3.33 -29.29
CA LEU A 73 -2.42 -2.47 -28.37
C LEU A 73 -2.11 -2.84 -26.91
N ALA A 74 -2.12 -4.12 -26.53
CA ALA A 74 -1.77 -4.57 -25.17
C ALA A 74 -0.38 -4.09 -24.73
N ARG A 75 0.62 -4.20 -25.62
CA ARG A 75 1.97 -3.68 -25.42
C ARG A 75 2.00 -2.18 -25.18
N ARG A 76 1.06 -1.38 -25.70
CA ARG A 76 0.98 0.05 -25.38
C ARG A 76 0.54 0.29 -23.93
N PHE A 77 -0.38 -0.52 -23.42
CA PHE A 77 -0.83 -0.46 -22.01
C PHE A 77 0.17 -1.09 -21.03
N GLU A 78 1.00 -2.02 -21.48
CA GLU A 78 2.09 -2.61 -20.70
C GLU A 78 3.36 -1.74 -20.69
N ASN A 79 3.62 -1.01 -21.78
CA ASN A 79 4.88 -0.31 -21.98
C ASN A 79 4.94 1.00 -21.17
N LYS A 80 5.63 0.92 -20.03
CA LYS A 80 6.01 2.06 -19.16
C LYS A 80 6.70 3.21 -19.90
N ALA A 81 7.20 3.04 -21.13
CA ALA A 81 7.70 4.15 -21.94
C ALA A 81 6.60 5.06 -22.52
N GLN A 82 5.32 4.65 -22.60
CA GLN A 82 4.25 5.55 -23.05
C GLN A 82 3.86 6.59 -21.99
N LEU A 83 3.99 6.24 -20.70
CA LEU A 83 3.98 7.22 -19.60
C LEU A 83 5.02 8.32 -19.82
N ARG A 84 6.20 7.98 -20.37
CA ARG A 84 7.30 8.93 -20.63
C ARG A 84 7.06 9.89 -21.82
N LEU A 85 5.92 9.75 -22.51
CA LEU A 85 5.47 10.63 -23.59
C LEU A 85 4.20 11.41 -23.20
N GLY A 86 3.74 11.32 -21.96
CA GLY A 86 2.52 11.99 -21.50
C GLY A 86 1.21 11.32 -21.94
N HIS A 87 1.24 10.05 -22.35
CA HIS A 87 0.03 9.27 -22.61
C HIS A 87 -0.35 8.43 -21.37
N GLU A 88 -1.60 8.57 -20.90
CA GLU A 88 -2.19 7.92 -19.71
C GLU A 88 -2.43 6.40 -19.88
N LEU A 89 -1.66 5.73 -20.74
CA LEU A 89 -2.00 4.38 -21.22
C LEU A 89 -1.47 3.25 -20.32
N TYR A 90 -0.57 3.46 -19.35
CA TYR A 90 -0.06 2.34 -18.55
C TYR A 90 -1.11 1.78 -17.57
N SER A 91 -1.59 0.57 -17.83
CA SER A 91 -2.53 -0.17 -16.98
C SER A 91 -2.30 -1.67 -17.16
N PRO A 92 -1.71 -2.37 -16.15
CA PRO A 92 -1.49 -3.81 -16.19
C PRO A 92 -2.77 -4.62 -16.42
N GLY A 93 -3.89 -4.27 -15.77
CA GLY A 93 -5.20 -4.87 -16.00
C GLY A 93 -5.74 -4.66 -17.42
N ALA A 94 -5.61 -3.45 -18.00
CA ALA A 94 -6.02 -3.22 -19.38
C ALA A 94 -5.13 -3.97 -20.39
N ALA A 95 -3.83 -4.02 -20.14
CA ALA A 95 -2.89 -4.84 -20.92
C ALA A 95 -3.24 -6.34 -20.80
N SER A 96 -3.51 -6.84 -19.59
CA SER A 96 -3.94 -8.22 -19.33
C SER A 96 -5.23 -8.56 -20.09
N ALA A 97 -6.24 -7.68 -20.08
CA ALA A 97 -7.48 -7.86 -20.82
C ALA A 97 -7.27 -7.90 -22.36
N LEU A 98 -6.38 -7.06 -22.90
CA LEU A 98 -6.04 -7.05 -24.33
C LEU A 98 -5.21 -8.28 -24.74
N TYR A 99 -4.26 -8.71 -23.91
CA TYR A 99 -3.55 -9.97 -24.07
C TYR A 99 -4.49 -11.17 -23.97
N PHE A 100 -5.49 -11.15 -23.08
CA PHE A 100 -6.53 -12.17 -23.01
C PHE A 100 -7.41 -12.18 -24.28
N LYS A 101 -7.66 -11.03 -24.90
CA LYS A 101 -8.33 -10.99 -26.20
C LYS A 101 -7.48 -11.63 -27.32
N ALA A 102 -6.18 -11.34 -27.39
CA ALA A 102 -5.26 -12.02 -28.32
C ALA A 102 -5.16 -13.54 -28.06
N CYS A 103 -5.19 -13.94 -26.79
CA CYS A 103 -5.25 -15.33 -26.35
C CYS A 103 -6.52 -16.06 -26.86
N ASN A 104 -7.69 -15.43 -26.75
CA ASN A 104 -8.96 -15.97 -27.28
C ASN A 104 -8.96 -16.12 -28.80
N LEU A 105 -8.16 -15.32 -29.51
CA LEU A 105 -7.93 -15.43 -30.95
C LEU A 105 -6.87 -16.50 -31.32
N GLY A 106 -6.45 -17.32 -30.35
CA GLY A 106 -5.64 -18.52 -30.57
C GLY A 106 -4.15 -18.38 -30.23
N ARG A 107 -3.70 -17.21 -29.76
CA ARG A 107 -2.27 -16.98 -29.50
C ARG A 107 -1.87 -17.30 -28.06
N GLY A 108 -1.39 -18.53 -27.85
CA GLY A 108 -1.03 -19.08 -26.55
C GLY A 108 -0.02 -18.26 -25.72
N ARG A 109 0.92 -17.54 -26.36
CA ARG A 109 1.90 -16.69 -25.66
C ARG A 109 1.25 -15.54 -24.89
N ASP A 110 0.15 -15.01 -25.42
CA ASP A 110 -0.57 -13.88 -24.82
C ASP A 110 -1.45 -14.34 -23.66
N CYS A 111 -1.87 -15.60 -23.64
CA CYS A 111 -2.51 -16.20 -22.48
C CYS A 111 -1.58 -16.14 -21.27
N ILE A 112 -0.31 -16.52 -21.44
CA ILE A 112 0.70 -16.43 -20.37
C ILE A 112 0.90 -14.98 -19.93
N ARG A 113 1.01 -14.03 -20.87
CA ARG A 113 1.21 -12.61 -20.49
C ARG A 113 0.00 -12.00 -19.78
N ALA A 114 -1.22 -12.40 -20.17
CA ALA A 114 -2.45 -12.04 -19.47
C ALA A 114 -2.46 -12.59 -18.02
N ILE A 115 -2.09 -13.86 -17.84
CA ILE A 115 -1.98 -14.53 -16.53
C ILE A 115 -0.96 -13.81 -15.64
N GLU A 116 0.25 -13.53 -16.15
CA GLU A 116 1.31 -12.87 -15.39
C GLU A 116 0.89 -11.47 -14.92
N LEU A 117 0.37 -10.64 -15.82
CA LEU A 117 -0.03 -9.26 -15.49
C LEU A 117 -1.26 -9.23 -14.57
N GLY A 118 -2.24 -10.12 -14.77
CA GLY A 118 -3.40 -10.21 -13.88
C GLY A 118 -3.05 -10.77 -12.49
N SER A 119 -2.11 -11.71 -12.40
CA SER A 119 -1.66 -12.27 -11.12
C SER A 119 -0.90 -11.25 -10.26
N MET A 120 -0.28 -10.23 -10.87
CA MET A 120 0.34 -9.12 -10.14
C MET A 120 -0.70 -8.22 -9.45
N GLU A 121 -1.93 -8.17 -9.96
CA GLU A 121 -3.04 -7.42 -9.34
C GLU A 121 -3.73 -8.21 -8.21
N THR A 122 -3.62 -9.54 -8.20
CA THR A 122 -4.17 -10.42 -7.15
C THR A 122 -3.16 -10.83 -6.07
N GLY A 123 -1.86 -10.65 -6.31
CA GLY A 123 -0.78 -11.27 -5.51
C GLY A 123 -0.01 -10.35 -4.54
N GLY A 124 -0.44 -9.10 -4.34
CA GLY A 124 0.10 -8.24 -3.29
C GLY A 124 -0.46 -8.60 -1.91
N SER A 125 0.19 -8.20 -0.81
CA SER A 125 -0.34 -8.37 0.56
C SER A 125 -1.52 -7.43 0.90
N PHE A 126 -2.28 -7.02 -0.11
CA PHE A 126 -3.63 -6.49 0.03
C PHE A 126 -4.56 -7.69 -0.01
N GLY A 127 -5.42 -7.86 1.00
CA GLY A 127 -6.28 -9.03 1.07
C GLY A 127 -7.23 -9.13 -0.13
N GLU A 128 -7.84 -10.31 -0.33
CA GLU A 128 -8.76 -10.62 -1.45
C GLU A 128 -9.93 -9.64 -1.65
N LYS A 129 -10.14 -8.71 -0.72
CA LYS A 129 -11.16 -7.65 -0.77
C LYS A 129 -10.81 -6.44 -1.64
N ASP A 130 -9.53 -6.20 -1.96
CA ASP A 130 -9.07 -5.00 -2.68
C ASP A 130 -8.63 -5.28 -4.14
N ALA A 131 -8.71 -6.54 -4.59
CA ALA A 131 -8.49 -6.89 -5.99
C ALA A 131 -9.68 -6.42 -6.86
N PRO A 132 -9.47 -5.90 -8.09
CA PRO A 132 -10.57 -5.60 -8.99
C PRO A 132 -11.43 -6.86 -9.20
N PRO A 133 -12.77 -6.82 -9.10
CA PRO A 133 -13.61 -8.03 -9.01
C PRO A 133 -13.52 -8.97 -10.23
N ASN A 134 -12.88 -8.53 -11.32
CA ASN A 134 -12.72 -9.28 -12.56
C ASN A 134 -11.26 -9.74 -12.82
N SER A 135 -10.27 -9.39 -11.98
CA SER A 135 -8.86 -9.72 -12.24
C SER A 135 -8.59 -11.22 -12.10
N ALA A 136 -9.06 -11.84 -11.01
CA ALA A 136 -9.02 -13.28 -10.82
C ALA A 136 -9.79 -14.03 -11.94
N THR A 137 -10.94 -13.50 -12.37
CA THR A 137 -11.72 -14.03 -13.49
C THR A 137 -10.91 -14.04 -14.79
N LEU A 138 -10.27 -12.92 -15.14
CA LEU A 138 -9.43 -12.81 -16.34
C LEU A 138 -8.24 -13.78 -16.30
N VAL A 139 -7.56 -13.91 -15.16
CA VAL A 139 -6.47 -14.89 -14.98
C VAL A 139 -6.99 -16.32 -15.18
N THR A 140 -8.12 -16.67 -14.57
CA THR A 140 -8.69 -18.02 -14.67
C THR A 140 -9.17 -18.35 -16.10
N LEU A 141 -9.84 -17.43 -16.79
CA LEU A 141 -10.25 -17.60 -18.18
C LEU A 141 -9.03 -17.64 -19.14
N ALA A 142 -7.97 -16.89 -18.86
CA ALA A 142 -6.72 -16.99 -19.62
C ALA A 142 -6.04 -18.35 -19.42
N ARG A 143 -6.15 -18.99 -18.24
CA ARG A 143 -5.68 -20.36 -18.00
C ARG A 143 -6.53 -21.40 -18.71
N GLU A 144 -7.85 -21.22 -18.75
CA GLU A 144 -8.77 -22.05 -19.55
C GLU A 144 -8.36 -22.05 -21.03
N GLN A 145 -8.17 -20.86 -21.60
CA GLN A 145 -7.82 -20.73 -23.01
C GLN A 145 -6.38 -21.19 -23.29
N ALA A 146 -5.41 -20.93 -22.40
CA ALA A 146 -4.07 -21.51 -22.50
C ALA A 146 -4.12 -23.05 -22.55
N CYS A 147 -4.97 -23.66 -21.72
CA CYS A 147 -5.16 -25.10 -21.70
C CYS A 147 -5.82 -25.62 -23.00
N ASN A 148 -6.85 -24.94 -23.50
CA ASN A 148 -7.49 -25.26 -24.79
C ASN A 148 -6.48 -25.22 -25.96
N LEU A 149 -5.53 -24.29 -25.92
CA LEU A 149 -4.43 -24.16 -26.87
C LEU A 149 -3.27 -25.14 -26.61
N GLY A 150 -3.42 -26.06 -25.66
CA GLY A 150 -2.49 -27.16 -25.39
C GLY A 150 -1.35 -26.84 -24.43
N ILE A 151 -1.36 -25.69 -23.77
CA ILE A 151 -0.36 -25.32 -22.75
C ILE A 151 -0.69 -26.06 -21.44
N LEU A 152 -0.20 -27.31 -21.37
CA LEU A 152 -0.55 -28.28 -20.33
C LEU A 152 -0.35 -27.80 -18.89
N GLU A 153 0.71 -27.03 -18.62
CA GLU A 153 0.99 -26.49 -17.29
C GLU A 153 -0.16 -25.63 -16.73
N GLN A 154 -0.86 -24.89 -17.61
CA GLN A 154 -2.00 -24.06 -17.21
C GLN A 154 -3.29 -24.87 -17.03
N CYS A 155 -3.37 -26.10 -17.56
CA CYS A 155 -4.53 -26.97 -17.37
C CYS A 155 -4.70 -27.42 -15.91
N GLY A 156 -3.62 -27.83 -15.23
CA GLY A 156 -3.69 -28.20 -13.82
C GLY A 156 -4.05 -27.01 -12.93
N LEU A 157 -3.55 -25.82 -13.28
CA LEU A 157 -3.86 -24.57 -12.59
C LEU A 157 -5.30 -24.08 -12.85
N PHE A 158 -5.85 -24.28 -14.05
CA PHE A 158 -7.25 -24.02 -14.35
C PHE A 158 -8.19 -25.01 -13.66
N ALA A 159 -7.85 -26.31 -13.69
CA ALA A 159 -8.56 -27.33 -12.95
C ALA A 159 -8.65 -26.97 -11.46
N ARG A 160 -7.58 -26.43 -10.86
CA ARG A 160 -7.64 -25.97 -9.47
C ARG A 160 -8.54 -24.75 -9.24
N ALA A 161 -8.55 -23.77 -10.15
CA ALA A 161 -9.48 -22.65 -10.07
C ALA A 161 -10.97 -23.09 -10.17
N LEU A 162 -11.26 -24.15 -10.95
CA LEU A 162 -12.58 -24.79 -11.00
C LEU A 162 -12.96 -25.52 -9.69
N ILE A 163 -11.99 -25.96 -8.87
CA ILE A 163 -12.25 -26.54 -7.54
C ILE A 163 -12.57 -25.43 -6.55
N ASP A 164 -11.67 -24.46 -6.47
CA ASP A 164 -11.63 -23.46 -5.41
C ASP A 164 -12.57 -22.26 -5.70
N GLY A 165 -13.20 -22.21 -6.88
CA GLY A 165 -14.10 -21.13 -7.30
C GLY A 165 -13.39 -19.80 -7.59
N THR A 166 -12.08 -19.84 -7.90
CA THR A 166 -11.25 -18.64 -8.01
C THR A 166 -11.54 -17.89 -9.31
N GLY A 167 -12.31 -16.80 -9.21
CA GLY A 167 -12.66 -15.93 -10.34
C GLY A 167 -13.75 -16.48 -11.26
N ILE A 168 -14.21 -17.72 -11.06
CA ILE A 168 -15.32 -18.36 -11.79
C ILE A 168 -16.15 -19.18 -10.80
N GLY A 169 -17.37 -19.56 -11.18
CA GLY A 169 -18.14 -20.53 -10.39
C GLY A 169 -17.40 -21.87 -10.26
N ALA A 170 -17.40 -22.45 -9.06
CA ALA A 170 -16.81 -23.77 -8.83
C ALA A 170 -17.56 -24.85 -9.63
N ASP A 171 -16.82 -25.66 -10.37
CA ASP A 171 -17.29 -26.83 -11.11
C ASP A 171 -16.28 -27.98 -10.93
N PRO A 172 -16.31 -28.66 -9.76
CA PRO A 172 -15.41 -29.76 -9.50
C PRO A 172 -15.54 -30.94 -10.49
N PRO A 173 -16.73 -31.31 -11.02
CA PRO A 173 -16.83 -32.33 -12.07
C PRO A 173 -16.02 -31.99 -13.32
N ARG A 174 -16.06 -30.73 -13.78
CA ARG A 174 -15.24 -30.26 -14.89
C ARG A 174 -13.75 -30.25 -14.53
N ALA A 175 -13.39 -29.84 -13.32
CA ALA A 175 -12.02 -29.90 -12.81
C ALA A 175 -11.46 -31.33 -12.85
N ALA A 176 -12.24 -32.31 -12.38
CA ALA A 176 -11.87 -33.72 -12.34
C ALA A 176 -11.68 -34.31 -13.73
N ALA A 177 -12.63 -34.06 -14.64
CA ALA A 177 -12.53 -34.50 -16.03
C ALA A 177 -11.30 -33.92 -16.74
N LEU A 178 -11.03 -32.63 -16.54
CA LEU A 178 -9.87 -31.96 -17.12
C LEU A 178 -8.55 -32.53 -16.57
N ALA A 179 -8.40 -32.57 -15.24
CA ALA A 179 -7.19 -33.04 -14.58
C ALA A 179 -6.87 -34.50 -14.93
N TYR A 180 -7.87 -35.37 -15.06
CA TYR A 180 -7.70 -36.74 -15.55
C TYR A 180 -7.15 -36.78 -16.98
N GLN A 181 -7.77 -36.05 -17.91
CA GLN A 181 -7.38 -36.04 -19.32
C GLN A 181 -5.96 -35.51 -19.53
N THR A 182 -5.57 -34.45 -18.81
CA THR A 182 -4.24 -33.84 -18.93
C THR A 182 -3.17 -34.60 -18.14
N CYS A 183 -3.52 -35.25 -17.02
CA CYS A 183 -2.63 -36.21 -16.37
C CYS A 183 -2.29 -37.40 -17.29
N ARG A 184 -3.25 -37.92 -18.07
CA ARG A 184 -2.97 -38.95 -19.09
C ARG A 184 -2.01 -38.49 -20.19
N ARG A 185 -1.85 -37.18 -20.40
CA ARG A 185 -0.84 -36.56 -21.27
C ARG A 185 0.50 -36.33 -20.57
N LYS A 186 0.68 -36.88 -19.36
CA LYS A 186 1.86 -36.75 -18.48
C LYS A 186 2.09 -35.33 -17.94
N ASP A 187 1.06 -34.50 -17.85
CA ASP A 187 1.19 -33.22 -17.14
C ASP A 187 1.26 -33.43 -15.63
N ARG A 188 2.39 -33.01 -15.03
CA ARG A 188 2.70 -33.20 -13.60
C ARG A 188 1.66 -32.52 -12.70
N GLY A 189 1.35 -31.25 -12.96
CA GLY A 189 0.43 -30.47 -12.12
C GLY A 189 -1.00 -31.01 -12.16
N SER A 190 -1.44 -31.44 -13.33
CA SER A 190 -2.72 -32.11 -13.53
C SER A 190 -2.79 -33.47 -12.85
N CYS A 191 -1.70 -34.26 -12.83
CA CYS A 191 -1.67 -35.52 -12.08
C CYS A 191 -1.76 -35.32 -10.56
N LEU A 192 -1.11 -34.29 -10.00
CA LEU A 192 -1.24 -33.94 -8.58
C LEU A 192 -2.67 -33.49 -8.24
N THR A 193 -3.27 -32.66 -9.11
CA THR A 193 -4.67 -32.21 -8.96
C THR A 193 -5.64 -33.39 -9.06
N TRP A 194 -5.48 -34.26 -10.06
CA TRP A 194 -6.29 -35.46 -10.25
C TRP A 194 -6.20 -36.41 -9.05
N ALA A 195 -5.00 -36.64 -8.50
CA ALA A 195 -4.84 -37.46 -7.31
C ALA A 195 -5.59 -36.88 -6.10
N SER A 196 -5.53 -35.55 -5.89
CA SER A 196 -6.28 -34.89 -4.81
C SER A 196 -7.80 -35.03 -4.97
N LEU A 197 -8.30 -34.89 -6.21
CA LEU A 197 -9.72 -35.05 -6.52
C LEU A 197 -10.21 -36.50 -6.34
N LEU A 198 -9.43 -37.48 -6.78
CA LEU A 198 -9.70 -38.90 -6.52
C LEU A 198 -9.69 -39.24 -5.03
N ALA A 199 -8.77 -38.65 -4.25
CA ALA A 199 -8.64 -38.92 -2.82
C ALA A 199 -9.84 -38.37 -2.02
N THR A 200 -10.32 -37.19 -2.39
CA THR A 200 -11.42 -36.49 -1.69
C THR A 200 -12.81 -36.81 -2.24
N GLY A 201 -12.92 -37.30 -3.48
CA GLY A 201 -14.20 -37.43 -4.18
C GLY A 201 -14.81 -36.08 -4.60
N ASN A 202 -14.01 -35.01 -4.65
CA ASN A 202 -14.51 -33.71 -5.08
C ASN A 202 -14.70 -33.73 -6.61
N GLY A 203 -15.94 -33.62 -7.08
CA GLY A 203 -16.26 -33.67 -8.53
C GLY A 203 -16.12 -35.04 -9.21
N THR A 204 -15.66 -36.07 -8.51
CA THR A 204 -15.52 -37.43 -9.03
C THR A 204 -15.90 -38.44 -7.97
N LYS A 205 -16.10 -39.70 -8.36
CA LYS A 205 -16.22 -40.77 -7.37
C LYS A 205 -14.92 -40.86 -6.57
N ALA A 206 -15.01 -40.88 -5.24
CA ALA A 206 -13.87 -41.08 -4.35
C ALA A 206 -13.24 -42.46 -4.60
N GLU A 207 -11.98 -42.49 -5.01
CA GLU A 207 -11.17 -43.71 -5.14
C GLU A 207 -9.80 -43.51 -4.47
N PRO A 208 -9.76 -43.35 -3.13
CA PRO A 208 -8.55 -42.98 -2.40
C PRO A 208 -7.41 -44.00 -2.52
N ALA A 209 -7.72 -45.28 -2.76
CA ALA A 209 -6.72 -46.29 -3.08
C ALA A 209 -5.99 -46.01 -4.41
N GLN A 210 -6.72 -45.57 -5.45
CA GLN A 210 -6.14 -45.21 -6.75
C GLN A 210 -5.33 -43.92 -6.66
N ALA A 211 -5.83 -42.92 -5.91
CA ALA A 211 -5.09 -41.69 -5.63
C ALA A 211 -3.75 -41.97 -4.91
N ARG A 212 -3.79 -42.79 -3.85
CA ARG A 212 -2.61 -43.15 -3.05
C ARG A 212 -1.57 -43.87 -3.90
N GLU A 213 -1.98 -44.81 -4.75
CA GLU A 213 -1.06 -45.54 -5.64
C GLU A 213 -0.42 -44.61 -6.69
N LEU A 214 -1.20 -43.73 -7.32
CA LEU A 214 -0.68 -42.72 -8.26
C LEU A 214 0.39 -41.83 -7.60
N LEU A 215 0.14 -41.41 -6.36
CA LEU A 215 1.06 -40.57 -5.60
C LEU A 215 2.31 -41.32 -5.14
N ILE A 216 2.18 -42.58 -4.70
CA ILE A 216 3.31 -43.46 -4.37
C ILE A 216 4.22 -43.65 -5.61
N GLN A 217 3.64 -43.85 -6.79
CA GLN A 217 4.42 -44.02 -8.02
C GLN A 217 5.21 -42.76 -8.39
N GLY A 218 4.59 -41.57 -8.35
CA GLY A 218 5.31 -40.31 -8.59
C GLY A 218 6.39 -40.04 -7.54
N CYS A 219 6.10 -40.26 -6.26
CA CYS A 219 7.05 -40.08 -5.16
C CYS A 219 8.25 -41.06 -5.24
N ARG A 220 8.04 -42.30 -5.70
CA ARG A 220 9.12 -43.27 -5.97
C ARG A 220 10.01 -42.87 -7.16
N ARG A 221 9.49 -42.08 -8.11
CA ARG A 221 10.24 -41.56 -9.26
C ARG A 221 10.91 -40.22 -9.00
N ALA A 222 10.85 -39.70 -7.78
CA ALA A 222 11.31 -38.37 -7.40
C ALA A 222 10.71 -37.24 -8.26
N GLU A 223 9.45 -37.39 -8.65
CA GLU A 223 8.73 -36.31 -9.34
C GLU A 223 8.31 -35.22 -8.34
N PRO A 224 8.68 -33.93 -8.58
CA PRO A 224 8.41 -32.86 -7.62
C PRO A 224 6.94 -32.73 -7.23
N GLY A 225 6.68 -32.53 -5.94
CA GLY A 225 5.34 -32.35 -5.36
C GLY A 225 4.55 -33.65 -5.10
N PHE A 226 4.96 -34.81 -5.61
CA PHE A 226 4.21 -36.06 -5.38
C PHE A 226 4.33 -36.60 -3.94
N CYS A 227 5.53 -36.58 -3.35
CA CYS A 227 5.71 -36.91 -1.94
C CYS A 227 5.00 -35.88 -1.05
N GLY A 228 5.10 -34.60 -1.39
CA GLY A 228 4.36 -33.49 -0.77
C GLY A 228 2.85 -33.75 -0.71
N ALA A 229 2.23 -34.01 -1.86
CA ALA A 229 0.80 -34.29 -1.96
C ALA A 229 0.39 -35.58 -1.21
N LEU A 230 1.19 -36.64 -1.27
CA LEU A 230 0.93 -37.89 -0.53
C LEU A 230 0.93 -37.67 0.99
N GLY A 231 1.93 -36.94 1.51
CA GLY A 231 2.03 -36.64 2.92
C GLY A 231 0.93 -35.70 3.40
N ASN A 232 0.67 -34.61 2.67
CA ASN A 232 -0.35 -33.64 3.03
C ASN A 232 -1.78 -34.22 2.98
N LEU A 233 -2.08 -35.16 2.07
CA LEU A 233 -3.35 -35.88 2.06
C LEU A 233 -3.47 -36.91 3.20
N ALA A 234 -2.36 -37.45 3.71
CA ALA A 234 -2.35 -38.35 4.88
C ALA A 234 -2.56 -37.61 6.22
N LEU A 235 -2.33 -36.30 6.27
CA LEU A 235 -2.74 -35.44 7.40
C LEU A 235 -4.25 -35.18 7.44
N GLY A 236 -4.93 -35.35 6.30
CA GLY A 236 -6.39 -35.25 6.20
C GLY A 236 -7.08 -36.61 6.37
N THR A 237 -8.40 -36.61 6.19
CA THR A 237 -9.21 -37.84 6.21
C THR A 237 -9.25 -38.60 4.88
N ALA A 238 -8.54 -38.10 3.85
CA ALA A 238 -8.61 -38.58 2.47
C ALA A 238 -8.12 -40.03 2.30
N PHE A 239 -7.27 -40.54 3.21
CA PHE A 239 -6.81 -41.94 3.21
C PHE A 239 -7.30 -42.75 4.43
N GLY A 240 -8.27 -42.25 5.19
CA GLY A 240 -8.79 -42.88 6.40
C GLY A 240 -8.69 -41.96 7.62
N ALA A 241 -8.29 -42.51 8.77
CA ALA A 241 -7.90 -41.68 9.91
C ALA A 241 -6.58 -40.94 9.59
N PRO A 242 -6.40 -39.67 10.03
CA PRO A 242 -5.15 -38.94 9.85
C PRO A 242 -3.94 -39.70 10.41
N ASP A 243 -2.88 -39.82 9.60
CA ASP A 243 -1.65 -40.53 9.93
C ASP A 243 -0.45 -39.59 9.83
N ALA A 244 -0.16 -38.92 10.95
CA ALA A 244 0.95 -37.97 11.04
C ALA A 244 2.33 -38.62 10.90
N GLU A 245 2.48 -39.92 11.22
CA GLU A 245 3.75 -40.64 11.11
C GLU A 245 4.03 -41.03 9.65
N MET A 246 3.02 -41.53 8.93
CA MET A 246 3.09 -41.70 7.47
C MET A 246 3.31 -40.36 6.77
N ALA A 247 2.60 -39.30 7.17
CA ALA A 247 2.76 -37.98 6.58
C ALA A 247 4.20 -37.46 6.74
N GLN A 248 4.71 -37.41 7.97
CA GLN A 248 6.06 -36.91 8.26
C GLN A 248 7.13 -37.72 7.52
N SER A 249 7.06 -39.04 7.53
CA SER A 249 8.04 -39.89 6.84
C SER A 249 8.00 -39.77 5.31
N THR A 250 6.81 -39.57 4.74
CA THR A 250 6.64 -39.31 3.30
C THR A 250 7.18 -37.95 2.89
N LEU A 251 6.90 -36.91 3.69
CA LEU A 251 7.40 -35.55 3.45
C LEU A 251 8.93 -35.48 3.62
N ALA A 252 9.48 -36.20 4.61
CA ALA A 252 10.93 -36.34 4.79
C ALA A 252 11.62 -37.01 3.58
N ASN A 253 10.98 -38.01 2.96
CA ASN A 253 11.47 -38.60 1.71
C ASN A 253 11.43 -37.59 0.55
N GLY A 254 10.37 -36.79 0.41
CA GLY A 254 10.31 -35.69 -0.57
C GLY A 254 11.41 -34.64 -0.35
N CYS A 255 11.67 -34.30 0.92
CA CYS A 255 12.76 -33.40 1.30
C CYS A 255 14.14 -33.94 0.86
N ALA A 256 14.43 -35.22 1.14
CA ALA A 256 15.66 -35.89 0.74
C ALA A 256 15.84 -35.99 -0.80
N GLN A 257 14.75 -35.86 -1.57
CA GLN A 257 14.75 -35.80 -3.04
C GLN A 257 14.95 -34.38 -3.60
N GLY A 258 15.11 -33.36 -2.74
CA GLY A 258 15.33 -31.98 -3.14
C GLY A 258 14.06 -31.13 -3.29
N ASP A 259 12.92 -31.57 -2.74
CA ASP A 259 11.71 -30.75 -2.66
C ASP A 259 11.71 -29.91 -1.37
N ALA A 260 12.06 -28.63 -1.51
CA ALA A 260 12.08 -27.67 -0.41
C ALA A 260 10.73 -27.49 0.31
N GLN A 261 9.59 -27.64 -0.40
CA GLN A 261 8.27 -27.53 0.24
C GLN A 261 7.98 -28.79 1.06
N SER A 262 8.35 -29.98 0.56
CA SER A 262 8.27 -31.21 1.34
C SER A 262 9.14 -31.15 2.62
N CYS A 263 10.29 -30.46 2.59
CA CYS A 263 11.07 -30.18 3.81
C CYS A 263 10.30 -29.30 4.81
N VAL A 264 9.73 -28.17 4.35
CA VAL A 264 8.92 -27.27 5.19
C VAL A 264 7.72 -28.00 5.80
N ASP A 265 7.02 -28.81 5.02
CA ASP A 265 5.83 -29.55 5.47
C ASP A 265 6.21 -30.70 6.44
N ALA A 266 7.36 -31.36 6.24
CA ALA A 266 7.88 -32.35 7.19
C ALA A 266 8.18 -31.71 8.57
N GLY A 267 8.89 -30.58 8.57
CA GLY A 267 9.19 -29.80 9.78
C GLY A 267 7.93 -29.27 10.46
N ARG A 268 6.97 -28.75 9.67
CA ARG A 268 5.66 -28.29 10.15
C ARG A 268 4.87 -29.42 10.80
N THR A 269 4.87 -30.62 10.22
CA THR A 269 4.17 -31.81 10.76
C THR A 269 4.70 -32.21 12.14
N ILE A 270 6.01 -32.13 12.36
CA ILE A 270 6.63 -32.37 13.68
C ILE A 270 6.15 -31.33 14.70
N LEU A 271 6.12 -30.04 14.31
CA LEU A 271 5.71 -28.94 15.17
C LEU A 271 4.23 -29.04 15.56
N THR A 272 3.32 -29.13 14.59
CA THR A 272 1.86 -29.12 14.83
C THR A 272 1.38 -30.29 15.69
N ASN A 273 2.03 -31.46 15.59
CA ASN A 273 1.62 -32.63 16.36
C ASN A 273 2.24 -32.70 17.77
N ARG A 274 3.33 -31.96 18.08
CA ARG A 274 4.04 -32.04 19.38
C ARG A 274 4.73 -30.73 19.79
N ILE A 275 4.02 -29.60 19.90
CA ILE A 275 4.58 -28.27 20.26
C ILE A 275 5.30 -28.29 21.63
N THR A 276 6.59 -28.66 21.61
CA THR A 276 7.48 -28.82 22.76
C THR A 276 8.92 -28.56 22.32
N ALA A 277 9.80 -28.11 23.22
CA ALA A 277 11.18 -27.78 22.87
C ALA A 277 11.98 -28.90 22.17
N PRO A 278 11.83 -30.20 22.53
CA PRO A 278 12.46 -31.29 21.79
C PRO A 278 11.98 -31.41 20.33
N ALA A 279 10.67 -31.26 20.09
CA ALA A 279 10.10 -31.37 18.74
C ALA A 279 10.51 -30.20 17.85
N ALA A 280 10.57 -28.98 18.40
CA ALA A 280 11.04 -27.81 17.66
C ALA A 280 12.50 -27.95 17.20
N ARG A 281 13.35 -28.59 18.03
CA ARG A 281 14.73 -28.91 17.65
C ARG A 281 14.81 -29.96 16.54
N SER A 282 14.01 -31.04 16.60
CA SER A 282 13.96 -32.03 15.51
C SER A 282 13.28 -31.53 14.23
N ALA A 283 12.44 -30.49 14.32
CA ALA A 283 11.87 -29.85 13.14
C ALA A 283 12.88 -28.94 12.42
N ALA A 284 13.77 -28.28 13.18
CA ALA A 284 14.73 -27.32 12.66
C ALA A 284 15.64 -27.90 11.55
N ASP A 285 16.07 -29.15 11.68
CA ASP A 285 16.91 -29.84 10.70
C ASP A 285 16.25 -29.85 9.30
N PHE A 286 14.94 -30.12 9.23
CA PHE A 286 14.19 -30.08 7.97
C PHE A 286 14.11 -28.67 7.37
N TYR A 287 13.95 -27.62 8.19
CA TYR A 287 13.99 -26.25 7.68
C TYR A 287 15.40 -25.83 7.22
N ASP A 288 16.44 -26.33 7.87
CA ASP A 288 17.83 -26.12 7.42
C ASP A 288 18.13 -26.86 6.10
N ASP A 289 17.55 -28.05 5.88
CA ASP A 289 17.59 -28.71 4.57
C ASP A 289 16.77 -27.93 3.51
N ALA A 290 15.61 -27.38 3.87
CA ALA A 290 14.84 -26.50 2.99
C ALA A 290 15.65 -25.26 2.57
N CYS A 291 16.39 -24.65 3.51
CA CYS A 291 17.30 -23.52 3.29
C CYS A 291 18.47 -23.86 2.34
N LYS A 292 19.02 -25.08 2.40
CA LYS A 292 20.07 -25.55 1.47
C LYS A 292 19.55 -25.68 0.04
N ILE A 293 18.27 -26.06 -0.13
CA ILE A 293 17.62 -26.21 -1.45
C ILE A 293 17.14 -24.87 -1.99
N ASN A 294 16.52 -24.03 -1.14
CA ASN A 294 16.03 -22.70 -1.49
C ASN A 294 16.46 -21.66 -0.44
N GLN A 295 17.33 -20.74 -0.85
CA GLN A 295 17.89 -19.71 0.03
C GLN A 295 16.85 -18.76 0.63
N ASP A 296 15.69 -18.58 0.00
CA ASP A 296 14.61 -17.74 0.53
C ASP A 296 14.02 -18.31 1.83
N LEU A 297 14.16 -19.62 2.08
CA LEU A 297 13.67 -20.30 3.29
C LEU A 297 14.62 -20.21 4.49
N CYS A 298 15.83 -19.67 4.32
CA CYS A 298 16.83 -19.60 5.39
C CYS A 298 16.42 -18.69 6.57
N ILE A 299 15.56 -17.69 6.33
CA ILE A 299 14.98 -16.88 7.41
C ILE A 299 14.07 -17.75 8.29
N LEU A 300 13.18 -18.53 7.66
CA LEU A 300 12.25 -19.43 8.36
C LEU A 300 12.99 -20.49 9.18
N ALA A 301 14.09 -21.05 8.65
CA ALA A 301 14.97 -21.96 9.40
C ALA A 301 15.66 -21.27 10.59
N GLY A 302 16.06 -20.00 10.43
CA GLY A 302 16.53 -19.16 11.52
C GLY A 302 15.48 -18.98 12.62
N ASP A 303 14.24 -18.67 12.25
CA ASP A 303 13.16 -18.47 13.21
C ASP A 303 12.76 -19.76 13.93
N VAL A 304 12.70 -20.90 13.24
CA VAL A 304 12.35 -22.19 13.86
C VAL A 304 13.35 -22.62 14.93
N ARG A 305 14.66 -22.45 14.69
CA ARG A 305 15.70 -22.72 15.70
C ARG A 305 15.58 -21.84 16.94
N ASN A 306 15.27 -20.55 16.75
CA ASN A 306 15.27 -19.57 17.82
C ASN A 306 13.92 -19.48 18.57
N TYR A 307 12.83 -20.03 18.00
CA TYR A 307 11.49 -19.94 18.59
C TYR A 307 11.41 -20.45 20.04
N PRO A 308 11.99 -21.61 20.43
CA PRO A 308 11.88 -22.10 21.82
C PRO A 308 12.53 -21.16 22.85
N ASP A 309 13.69 -20.60 22.52
CA ASP A 309 14.41 -19.69 23.42
C ASP A 309 13.72 -18.31 23.47
N ARG A 310 13.18 -17.82 22.35
CA ARG A 310 12.33 -16.61 22.33
C ARG A 310 11.05 -16.80 23.14
N LEU A 311 10.35 -17.94 22.97
CA LEU A 311 9.15 -18.27 23.72
C LEU A 311 9.44 -18.33 25.22
N LYS A 312 10.53 -18.99 25.62
CA LYS A 312 10.96 -19.01 27.01
C LYS A 312 11.29 -17.61 27.53
N GLN A 313 12.06 -16.81 26.81
CA GLN A 313 12.38 -15.43 27.22
C GLN A 313 11.12 -14.57 27.40
N CYS A 314 10.11 -14.76 26.55
CA CYS A 314 8.81 -14.11 26.69
C CYS A 314 8.03 -14.62 27.92
N GLN A 315 8.00 -15.94 28.14
CA GLN A 315 7.31 -16.58 29.27
C GLN A 315 7.93 -16.20 30.63
N ASP A 316 9.26 -16.11 30.68
CA ASP A 316 10.04 -15.68 31.86
C ASP A 316 10.04 -14.15 32.04
N GLY A 317 9.50 -13.38 31.08
CA GLY A 317 9.46 -11.90 31.12
C GLY A 317 10.83 -11.23 30.97
N THR A 318 11.82 -11.93 30.41
CA THR A 318 13.21 -11.47 30.29
C THR A 318 13.51 -10.69 29.01
N SER A 319 12.60 -10.72 28.02
CA SER A 319 12.74 -9.97 26.78
C SER A 319 11.38 -9.63 26.15
N GLU A 320 11.04 -8.34 26.11
CA GLU A 320 9.85 -7.84 25.42
C GLU A 320 9.94 -8.07 23.89
N PHE A 321 11.13 -7.92 23.33
CA PHE A 321 11.39 -8.18 21.90
C PHE A 321 11.17 -9.65 21.54
N ALA A 322 11.47 -10.58 22.47
CA ALA A 322 11.15 -11.98 22.27
C ALA A 322 9.63 -12.23 22.26
N CYS A 323 8.86 -11.55 23.13
CA CYS A 323 7.40 -11.58 23.08
C CYS A 323 6.83 -11.01 21.77
N GLN A 324 7.38 -9.91 21.26
CA GLN A 324 6.96 -9.35 19.97
C GLN A 324 7.10 -10.39 18.86
N LEU A 325 8.29 -10.96 18.71
CA LEU A 325 8.56 -11.93 17.64
C LEU A 325 7.72 -13.20 17.79
N VAL A 326 7.51 -13.70 19.02
CA VAL A 326 6.61 -14.83 19.29
C VAL A 326 5.17 -14.51 18.88
N GLY A 327 4.68 -13.30 19.20
CA GLY A 327 3.36 -12.83 18.76
C GLY A 327 3.22 -12.79 17.25
N GLU A 328 4.16 -12.13 16.56
CA GLU A 328 4.15 -11.98 15.09
C GLU A 328 4.29 -13.31 14.33
N MET A 329 4.95 -14.30 14.94
CA MET A 329 5.07 -15.66 14.40
C MET A 329 3.83 -16.50 14.69
N ALA A 330 3.19 -16.34 15.85
CA ALA A 330 2.02 -17.13 16.23
C ALA A 330 0.69 -16.59 15.64
N GLU A 331 0.65 -15.32 15.23
CA GLU A 331 -0.50 -14.67 14.60
C GLU A 331 -0.77 -15.13 13.15
N LYS A 332 0.27 -15.50 12.39
CA LYS A 332 0.15 -15.71 10.93
C LYS A 332 -0.31 -17.14 10.59
N PRO A 333 -1.43 -17.35 9.86
CA PRO A 333 -1.95 -18.69 9.53
C PRO A 333 -0.94 -19.62 8.84
N ASP A 334 -0.10 -19.09 7.95
CA ASP A 334 0.90 -19.89 7.22
C ASP A 334 2.14 -20.27 8.05
N SER A 335 2.28 -19.67 9.25
CA SER A 335 3.40 -19.90 10.15
C SER A 335 3.37 -21.31 10.72
N PRO A 336 4.51 -22.01 10.84
CA PRO A 336 4.57 -23.29 11.54
C PRO A 336 4.38 -23.16 13.06
N PHE A 337 4.27 -21.92 13.57
CA PHE A 337 3.96 -21.60 14.96
C PHE A 337 2.57 -21.01 15.17
N TYR A 338 1.69 -21.09 14.17
CA TYR A 338 0.34 -20.51 14.24
C TYR A 338 -0.45 -21.03 15.45
N ASP A 339 -0.66 -20.12 16.40
CA ASP A 339 -1.45 -20.29 17.61
C ASP A 339 -1.91 -18.90 18.05
N PRO A 340 -3.10 -18.46 17.61
CA PRO A 340 -3.64 -17.14 17.96
C PRO A 340 -3.75 -16.92 19.47
N ALA A 341 -3.93 -17.97 20.28
CA ALA A 341 -3.98 -17.84 21.73
C ALA A 341 -2.58 -17.51 22.28
N GLN A 342 -1.54 -18.22 21.82
CA GLN A 342 -0.15 -17.89 22.15
C GLN A 342 0.27 -16.51 21.61
N ALA A 343 -0.27 -16.07 20.47
CA ALA A 343 -0.06 -14.72 19.95
C ALA A 343 -0.64 -13.64 20.89
N VAL A 344 -1.91 -13.79 21.30
CA VAL A 344 -2.57 -12.91 22.28
C VAL A 344 -1.81 -12.91 23.61
N LEU A 345 -1.37 -14.07 24.11
CA LEU A 345 -0.58 -14.17 25.36
C LEU A 345 0.78 -13.47 25.26
N ALA A 346 1.44 -13.52 24.10
CA ALA A 346 2.73 -12.87 23.88
C ALA A 346 2.57 -11.35 23.77
N TYR A 347 1.59 -10.88 22.99
CA TYR A 347 1.26 -9.46 22.87
C TYR A 347 0.74 -8.83 24.17
N GLU A 348 -0.04 -9.56 24.96
CA GLU A 348 -0.52 -9.09 26.28
C GLU A 348 0.62 -8.88 27.28
N ARG A 349 1.68 -9.71 27.23
CA ARG A 349 2.87 -9.56 28.10
C ARG A 349 3.66 -8.28 27.84
N ILE A 350 3.54 -7.72 26.64
CA ILE A 350 4.13 -6.44 26.24
C ILE A 350 3.07 -5.36 25.98
N CYS A 351 1.83 -5.60 26.41
CA CYS A 351 0.75 -4.63 26.36
C CYS A 351 0.88 -3.69 27.57
N GLY A 352 1.06 -2.40 27.28
CA GLY A 352 1.20 -1.35 28.29
C GLY A 352 1.30 0.03 27.63
N PRO A 353 1.58 1.09 28.40
CA PRO A 353 1.68 2.45 27.89
C PRO A 353 2.68 2.61 26.73
N ASP A 354 3.83 1.95 26.81
CA ASP A 354 4.89 2.00 25.79
C ASP A 354 4.70 0.97 24.67
N GLY A 355 3.89 -0.07 24.90
CA GLY A 355 3.62 -1.19 23.99
C GLY A 355 2.19 -1.20 23.41
N ILE A 356 1.53 -0.05 23.34
CA ILE A 356 0.07 0.03 23.08
C ILE A 356 -0.38 -0.54 21.71
N LEU A 357 0.53 -0.65 20.72
CA LEU A 357 0.24 -1.31 19.45
C LEU A 357 0.01 -2.83 19.63
N TRP A 358 0.70 -3.46 20.58
CA TRP A 358 0.53 -4.88 20.90
C TRP A 358 -0.78 -5.14 21.64
N CYS A 359 -1.25 -4.17 22.45
CA CYS A 359 -2.61 -4.21 22.98
C CYS A 359 -3.67 -4.23 21.87
N VAL A 360 -3.48 -3.42 20.81
CA VAL A 360 -4.38 -3.40 19.64
C VAL A 360 -4.31 -4.71 18.85
N ALA A 361 -3.11 -5.27 18.64
CA ALA A 361 -2.94 -6.57 17.98
C ALA A 361 -3.64 -7.70 18.76
N ALA A 362 -3.42 -7.78 20.08
CA ALA A 362 -4.09 -8.73 20.97
C ALA A 362 -5.62 -8.58 20.94
N ALA A 363 -6.13 -7.33 21.02
CA ALA A 363 -7.56 -7.04 20.98
C ALA A 363 -8.21 -7.46 19.64
N ARG A 364 -7.54 -7.21 18.50
CA ARG A 364 -8.05 -7.60 17.18
C ARG A 364 -8.05 -9.11 16.97
N LEU A 365 -6.98 -9.81 17.37
CA LEU A 365 -6.92 -11.27 17.30
C LEU A 365 -8.02 -11.91 18.15
N LEU A 366 -8.22 -11.40 19.37
CA LEU A 366 -9.29 -11.84 20.26
C LEU A 366 -10.68 -11.63 19.63
N ALA A 367 -10.92 -10.47 19.05
CA ALA A 367 -12.19 -10.14 18.37
C ALA A 367 -12.44 -10.97 17.10
N SER A 368 -11.40 -11.52 16.48
CA SER A 368 -11.49 -12.27 15.21
C SER A 368 -11.90 -13.74 15.38
N SER A 369 -11.90 -14.27 16.61
CA SER A 369 -12.20 -15.68 16.88
C SER A 369 -13.02 -15.86 18.15
N TRP A 370 -14.29 -16.25 17.98
CA TRP A 370 -15.22 -16.54 19.07
C TRP A 370 -14.73 -17.68 19.99
N GLU A 371 -13.93 -18.61 19.47
CA GLU A 371 -13.32 -19.72 20.22
C GLU A 371 -12.18 -19.25 21.11
N LEU A 372 -11.42 -18.25 20.67
CA LEU A 372 -10.41 -17.58 21.50
C LEU A 372 -11.09 -16.71 22.56
N GLU A 373 -12.11 -15.97 22.15
CA GLU A 373 -12.83 -15.05 23.02
C GLU A 373 -13.53 -15.78 24.17
N SER A 374 -14.27 -16.85 23.88
CA SER A 374 -14.99 -17.64 24.89
C SER A 374 -14.06 -18.32 25.91
N LYS A 375 -12.79 -18.57 25.57
CA LYS A 375 -11.78 -19.16 26.46
C LYS A 375 -11.13 -18.17 27.43
N LEU A 376 -11.28 -16.86 27.21
CA LEU A 376 -10.64 -15.82 28.02
C LEU A 376 -11.64 -15.18 29.01
N PRO A 377 -11.28 -15.06 30.31
CA PRO A 377 -12.15 -14.44 31.31
C PRO A 377 -12.60 -13.03 30.89
N ALA A 378 -13.87 -12.70 31.10
CA ALA A 378 -14.44 -11.40 30.66
C ALA A 378 -13.64 -10.20 31.17
N ALA A 379 -13.17 -10.20 32.42
CA ALA A 379 -12.34 -9.14 33.00
C ALA A 379 -10.94 -9.00 32.35
N ARG A 380 -10.47 -10.03 31.64
CA ARG A 380 -9.23 -10.01 30.85
C ARG A 380 -9.50 -9.47 29.45
N ARG A 381 -10.58 -9.94 28.80
CA ARG A 381 -11.07 -9.42 27.51
C ARG A 381 -11.35 -7.93 27.57
N LEU A 382 -12.12 -7.50 28.57
CA LEU A 382 -12.48 -6.09 28.79
C LEU A 382 -11.24 -5.19 28.88
N ARG A 383 -10.21 -5.60 29.65
CA ARG A 383 -8.95 -4.83 29.75
C ARG A 383 -8.25 -4.71 28.42
N LEU A 384 -8.10 -5.80 27.66
CA LEU A 384 -7.49 -5.77 26.32
C LEU A 384 -8.27 -4.85 25.36
N TYR A 385 -9.60 -4.96 25.31
CA TYR A 385 -10.46 -4.10 24.49
C TYR A 385 -10.40 -2.63 24.93
N GLN A 386 -10.34 -2.33 26.23
CA GLN A 386 -10.17 -0.97 26.76
C GLN A 386 -8.83 -0.35 26.35
N TYR A 387 -7.73 -1.12 26.36
CA TYR A 387 -6.45 -0.65 25.82
C TYR A 387 -6.50 -0.46 24.29
N GLY A 388 -7.08 -1.41 23.54
CA GLY A 388 -7.25 -1.31 22.09
C GLY A 388 -8.11 -0.11 21.67
N CYS A 389 -9.12 0.23 22.48
CA CYS A 389 -10.00 1.38 22.31
C CYS A 389 -9.27 2.74 22.34
N ALA A 390 -7.96 2.80 22.65
CA ALA A 390 -7.17 4.00 22.41
C ALA A 390 -7.08 4.38 20.91
N PHE A 391 -7.14 3.41 20.00
CA PHE A 391 -6.89 3.61 18.56
C PHE A 391 -7.84 2.84 17.62
N ASP A 392 -8.67 1.95 18.14
CA ASP A 392 -9.46 1.00 17.34
C ASP A 392 -10.95 1.03 17.75
N GLY A 393 -11.81 1.39 16.78
CA GLY A 393 -13.25 1.55 17.04
C GLY A 393 -13.98 0.25 17.37
N LEU A 394 -13.57 -0.87 16.76
CA LEU A 394 -14.07 -2.21 17.09
C LEU A 394 -13.77 -2.56 18.56
N SER A 395 -12.53 -2.33 19.01
CA SER A 395 -12.12 -2.53 20.41
C SER A 395 -12.93 -1.65 21.37
N CYS A 396 -13.24 -0.40 21.01
CA CYS A 396 -14.15 0.43 21.80
C CYS A 396 -15.58 -0.14 21.86
N LYS A 397 -16.12 -0.64 20.75
CA LYS A 397 -17.46 -1.26 20.70
C LYS A 397 -17.52 -2.50 21.59
N LEU A 398 -16.53 -3.39 21.49
CA LEU A 398 -16.46 -4.62 22.28
C LEU A 398 -16.23 -4.36 23.78
N ALA A 399 -15.47 -3.33 24.14
CA ALA A 399 -15.40 -2.87 25.53
C ALA A 399 -16.75 -2.33 26.01
N GLY A 400 -17.46 -1.55 25.17
CA GLY A 400 -18.80 -1.05 25.46
C GLY A 400 -19.82 -2.16 25.70
N ASP A 401 -19.83 -3.18 24.84
CA ASP A 401 -20.66 -4.39 24.96
C ASP A 401 -20.48 -5.12 26.30
N LEU A 402 -19.23 -5.32 26.73
CA LEU A 402 -18.93 -5.98 28.00
C LEU A 402 -19.37 -5.11 29.19
N SER A 403 -19.07 -3.81 29.18
CA SER A 403 -19.53 -2.87 30.22
C SER A 403 -21.05 -2.76 30.29
N ALA A 404 -21.75 -2.76 29.15
CA ALA A 404 -23.20 -2.69 29.05
C ALA A 404 -23.90 -3.89 29.71
N ARG A 405 -23.28 -5.07 29.62
CA ARG A 405 -23.77 -6.33 30.19
C ARG A 405 -23.24 -6.64 31.60
N GLY A 406 -22.25 -5.88 32.10
CA GLY A 406 -21.58 -6.18 33.36
C GLY A 406 -20.67 -7.41 33.28
N GLU A 407 -20.11 -7.69 32.10
CA GLU A 407 -19.18 -8.79 31.88
C GLU A 407 -17.75 -8.37 32.20
N GLY A 408 -17.21 -8.85 33.33
CA GLY A 408 -15.82 -8.58 33.72
C GLY A 408 -15.60 -7.23 34.42
N THR A 409 -16.66 -6.47 34.66
CA THR A 409 -16.74 -5.25 35.46
C THR A 409 -18.18 -5.11 35.98
N GLU A 410 -18.43 -4.24 36.96
CA GLU A 410 -19.80 -3.88 37.33
C GLU A 410 -20.52 -3.21 36.14
N ARG A 411 -21.82 -3.43 36.00
CA ARG A 411 -22.61 -2.89 34.90
C ARG A 411 -22.70 -1.36 34.99
N ASP A 412 -21.98 -0.67 34.11
CA ASP A 412 -21.98 0.79 34.00
C ASP A 412 -22.48 1.22 32.60
N PRO A 413 -23.77 1.58 32.49
CA PRO A 413 -24.35 2.09 31.24
C PRO A 413 -23.72 3.42 30.79
N GLY A 414 -23.23 4.26 31.70
CA GLY A 414 -22.57 5.52 31.35
C GLY A 414 -21.20 5.28 30.69
N ALA A 415 -20.39 4.39 31.25
CA ALA A 415 -19.14 3.96 30.65
C ALA A 415 -19.35 3.24 29.31
N ALA A 416 -20.38 2.38 29.20
CA ALA A 416 -20.73 1.71 27.95
C ALA A 416 -21.09 2.70 26.84
N LEU A 417 -21.97 3.67 27.13
CA LEU A 417 -22.35 4.75 26.22
C LEU A 417 -21.12 5.58 25.78
N ALA A 418 -20.23 5.93 26.71
CA ALA A 418 -19.02 6.68 26.41
C ALA A 418 -18.07 5.90 25.47
N LEU A 419 -17.98 4.57 25.64
CA LEU A 419 -17.21 3.68 24.77
C LEU A 419 -17.84 3.56 23.37
N TYR A 420 -19.16 3.41 23.25
CA TYR A 420 -19.85 3.42 21.96
C TYR A 420 -19.72 4.77 21.24
N GLY A 421 -19.88 5.90 21.95
CA GLY A 421 -19.66 7.23 21.38
C GLY A 421 -18.21 7.46 20.93
N LYS A 422 -17.23 6.87 21.62
CA LYS A 422 -15.82 6.90 21.21
C LYS A 422 -15.57 6.01 19.98
N ALA A 423 -16.17 4.83 19.91
CA ALA A 423 -16.11 3.96 18.74
C ALA A 423 -16.70 4.64 17.48
N CYS A 424 -17.84 5.33 17.65
CA CYS A 424 -18.47 6.12 16.58
C CYS A 424 -17.54 7.23 16.06
N ARG A 425 -16.89 8.00 16.95
CA ARG A 425 -15.87 9.00 16.57
C ARG A 425 -14.59 8.41 15.94
N LEU A 426 -14.41 7.10 15.97
CA LEU A 426 -13.33 6.37 15.30
C LEU A 426 -13.78 5.72 13.97
N ASP A 427 -14.87 6.21 13.36
CA ASP A 427 -15.46 5.72 12.09
C ASP A 427 -15.90 4.24 12.12
N TYR A 428 -16.28 3.72 13.30
CA TYR A 428 -16.87 2.38 13.42
C TYR A 428 -18.40 2.45 13.42
N GLY A 429 -19.00 2.43 12.22
CA GLY A 429 -20.42 2.71 11.97
C GLY A 429 -21.41 1.94 12.86
N ASP A 430 -21.21 0.62 13.05
CA ASP A 430 -22.09 -0.20 13.90
C ASP A 430 -22.18 0.33 15.35
N ALA A 431 -21.13 1.01 15.83
CA ALA A 431 -21.13 1.59 17.17
C ALA A 431 -21.85 2.94 17.24
N CYS A 432 -22.03 3.66 16.13
CA CYS A 432 -22.94 4.80 16.10
C CYS A 432 -24.40 4.34 16.28
N ILE A 433 -24.78 3.25 15.60
CA ILE A 433 -26.09 2.58 15.77
C ILE A 433 -26.21 2.05 17.20
N SER A 434 -25.19 1.36 17.71
CA SER A 434 -25.18 0.83 19.09
C SER A 434 -25.29 1.95 20.12
N ALA A 435 -24.60 3.08 19.94
CA ALA A 435 -24.72 4.26 20.81
C ALA A 435 -26.14 4.84 20.81
N SER A 436 -26.73 4.99 19.62
CA SER A 436 -28.10 5.50 19.46
C SER A 436 -29.12 4.61 20.17
N GLN A 437 -29.09 3.31 19.88
CA GLN A 437 -30.01 2.34 20.48
C GLN A 437 -29.82 2.26 21.99
N PHE A 438 -28.57 2.21 22.46
CA PHE A 438 -28.28 2.14 23.90
C PHE A 438 -28.70 3.42 24.65
N GLN A 439 -28.65 4.60 24.01
CA GLN A 439 -29.19 5.84 24.56
C GLN A 439 -30.73 5.83 24.60
N ILE A 440 -31.39 5.29 23.57
CA ILE A 440 -32.86 5.12 23.53
C ILE A 440 -33.32 4.17 24.66
N ASP A 441 -32.59 3.06 24.86
CA ASP A 441 -32.88 2.06 25.88
C ASP A 441 -32.56 2.55 27.31
N ASN A 442 -31.73 3.59 27.45
CA ASN A 442 -31.30 4.15 28.74
C ASN A 442 -31.50 5.70 28.76
N PRO A 443 -32.75 6.20 28.68
CA PRO A 443 -33.05 7.62 28.42
C PRO A 443 -32.68 8.58 29.57
N THR A 444 -32.23 8.05 30.70
CA THR A 444 -31.72 8.83 31.85
C THR A 444 -30.22 9.15 31.75
N LEU A 445 -29.49 8.56 30.80
CA LEU A 445 -28.08 8.87 30.57
C LEU A 445 -27.92 10.23 29.91
N ALA A 446 -26.88 10.97 30.30
CA ALA A 446 -26.54 12.23 29.65
C ALA A 446 -26.21 11.98 28.16
N PRO A 447 -26.80 12.75 27.22
CA PRO A 447 -26.53 12.56 25.81
C PRO A 447 -25.05 12.81 25.50
N LEU A 448 -24.54 12.07 24.51
CA LEU A 448 -23.21 12.32 23.94
C LEU A 448 -23.14 13.77 23.42
N ALA A 449 -21.95 14.37 23.47
CA ALA A 449 -21.74 15.75 23.03
C ALA A 449 -22.18 15.97 21.57
N ALA A 450 -22.54 17.21 21.23
CA ALA A 450 -23.26 17.56 20.01
C ALA A 450 -22.44 17.52 18.70
N ASP A 451 -21.34 16.75 18.64
CA ASP A 451 -20.57 16.47 17.43
C ASP A 451 -21.09 15.23 16.66
N ALA A 452 -21.96 14.43 17.27
CA ALA A 452 -22.63 13.29 16.62
C ALA A 452 -23.97 13.69 15.97
N THR A 453 -23.98 13.95 14.66
CA THR A 453 -25.22 14.13 13.89
C THR A 453 -25.87 12.77 13.60
N PHE A 454 -27.00 12.48 14.24
CA PHE A 454 -27.85 11.31 13.95
C PHE A 454 -28.83 11.63 12.82
N GLY A 455 -29.02 10.69 11.89
CA GLY A 455 -29.96 10.77 10.77
C GLY A 455 -30.36 9.37 10.29
N THR A 456 -31.49 9.27 9.59
CA THR A 456 -32.09 7.99 9.14
C THR A 456 -31.62 7.55 7.75
N ASP A 457 -31.80 6.26 7.44
CA ASP A 457 -30.97 5.48 6.52
C ASP A 457 -30.79 5.98 5.06
N GLU A 458 -31.74 6.71 4.46
CA GLU A 458 -31.60 7.16 3.06
C GLU A 458 -30.78 8.46 2.91
N ASP A 459 -30.94 9.43 3.81
CA ASP A 459 -30.16 10.68 3.78
C ASP A 459 -28.70 10.44 4.18
N VAL A 460 -28.44 9.48 5.09
CA VAL A 460 -27.09 9.14 5.53
C VAL A 460 -26.25 8.56 4.39
N ILE A 461 -26.81 7.73 3.50
CA ILE A 461 -26.04 7.16 2.37
C ILE A 461 -25.67 8.26 1.37
N SER A 462 -26.61 9.16 1.05
CA SER A 462 -26.39 10.30 0.15
C SER A 462 -25.33 11.26 0.70
N ASP A 463 -25.43 11.63 1.98
CA ASP A 463 -24.52 12.56 2.64
C ASP A 463 -23.16 11.91 2.96
N TYR A 464 -23.12 10.59 3.26
CA TYR A 464 -21.87 9.83 3.40
C TYR A 464 -21.11 9.75 2.07
N GLN A 465 -21.81 9.52 0.95
CA GLN A 465 -21.21 9.54 -0.40
C GLN A 465 -20.79 10.97 -0.83
N ALA A 466 -21.48 12.01 -0.37
CA ALA A 466 -21.09 13.40 -0.60
C ALA A 466 -19.89 13.85 0.24
N ARG A 467 -19.75 13.34 1.47
CA ARG A 467 -18.64 13.64 2.40
C ARG A 467 -17.41 12.74 2.21
N HIS A 468 -17.57 11.54 1.64
CA HIS A 468 -16.50 10.55 1.45
C HIS A 468 -16.46 10.02 0.01
N PRO A 469 -15.82 10.75 -0.92
CA PRO A 469 -15.66 10.28 -2.30
C PRO A 469 -14.70 9.08 -2.37
N TYR A 470 -15.18 7.97 -2.93
CA TYR A 470 -14.32 6.90 -3.45
C TYR A 470 -13.54 7.41 -4.68
N CYS A 471 -12.28 7.03 -4.83
CA CYS A 471 -11.39 7.67 -5.82
C CYS A 471 -11.62 7.27 -7.28
N GLY A 472 -12.52 6.33 -7.57
CA GLY A 472 -12.97 6.09 -8.93
C GLY A 472 -14.13 5.11 -9.01
N ARG A 473 -15.19 5.52 -9.73
CA ARG A 473 -16.10 4.62 -10.41
C ARG A 473 -15.78 4.70 -11.89
N PHE A 474 -15.25 3.63 -12.48
CA PHE A 474 -15.01 3.54 -13.91
C PHE A 474 -16.07 2.68 -14.57
N GLU A 475 -16.74 3.27 -15.56
CA GLU A 475 -17.71 2.62 -16.43
C GLU A 475 -17.03 2.25 -17.75
N VAL A 476 -16.97 0.96 -18.05
CA VAL A 476 -16.48 0.44 -19.33
C VAL A 476 -17.67 -0.14 -20.08
N GLN A 477 -18.00 0.44 -21.24
CA GLN A 477 -18.93 -0.20 -22.16
C GLN A 477 -18.22 -1.25 -22.99
N ILE A 478 -18.76 -2.47 -22.99
CA ILE A 478 -18.39 -3.56 -23.88
C ILE A 478 -19.68 -3.94 -24.61
N GLU A 479 -19.71 -3.71 -25.92
CA GLU A 479 -20.93 -3.79 -26.74
C GLU A 479 -22.04 -2.90 -26.14
N ASP A 480 -23.28 -3.39 -26.07
CA ASP A 480 -24.44 -2.65 -25.55
C ASP A 480 -24.55 -2.66 -24.01
N ARG A 481 -23.55 -3.18 -23.29
CA ARG A 481 -23.58 -3.30 -21.82
C ARG A 481 -22.51 -2.44 -21.14
N THR A 482 -22.94 -1.68 -20.14
CA THR A 482 -22.06 -0.89 -19.27
C THR A 482 -21.67 -1.69 -18.04
N TYR A 483 -20.38 -1.88 -17.85
CA TYR A 483 -19.79 -2.51 -16.66
C TYR A 483 -19.23 -1.41 -15.78
N SER A 484 -19.78 -1.21 -14.59
CA SER A 484 -19.24 -0.26 -13.61
C SER A 484 -18.46 -0.98 -12.52
N ALA A 485 -17.23 -0.54 -12.26
CA ALA A 485 -16.46 -0.98 -11.10
C ALA A 485 -16.06 0.24 -10.26
N ASP A 486 -16.22 0.10 -8.94
CA ASP A 486 -15.70 1.04 -7.95
C ASP A 486 -14.31 0.57 -7.49
N ASP A 487 -13.37 1.48 -7.24
CA ASP A 487 -11.96 1.12 -6.99
C ASP A 487 -11.66 0.47 -5.63
N GLY A 488 -12.68 0.42 -4.74
CA GLY A 488 -12.67 -0.25 -3.44
C GLY A 488 -11.90 0.46 -2.31
N ARG A 489 -11.19 1.56 -2.58
CA ARG A 489 -10.14 2.06 -1.66
C ARG A 489 -10.58 3.23 -0.79
N ARG A 490 -10.30 3.16 0.51
CA ARG A 490 -10.42 4.28 1.48
C ARG A 490 -9.12 5.11 1.54
N CYS A 491 -9.23 6.42 1.79
CA CYS A 491 -8.11 7.38 1.78
C CYS A 491 -7.82 8.01 3.16
N LEU A 492 -6.54 8.18 3.52
CA LEU A 492 -6.01 9.04 4.62
C LEU A 492 -4.68 9.70 4.18
N GLY A 493 -4.12 10.73 4.87
CA GLY A 493 -3.04 11.64 4.37
C GLY A 493 -1.56 11.27 4.68
N VAL A 494 -0.49 11.90 4.12
CA VAL A 494 -0.28 13.18 3.37
C VAL A 494 -1.12 13.34 2.10
N VAL A 495 -2.08 14.28 2.08
CA VAL A 495 -3.05 14.49 0.96
C VAL A 495 -3.37 13.17 0.23
N ASN A 496 -3.86 12.18 0.97
CA ASN A 496 -4.05 10.78 0.55
C ASN A 496 -2.84 9.79 0.68
N GLY A 497 -1.82 10.09 1.51
CA GLY A 497 -0.68 9.21 1.89
C GLY A 497 -0.89 8.31 3.14
N ILE A 498 0.19 7.88 3.82
CA ILE A 498 0.10 6.97 4.98
C ILE A 498 1.05 7.36 6.12
N ALA A 499 0.65 7.10 7.37
CA ALA A 499 1.52 7.27 8.53
C ALA A 499 2.76 6.34 8.47
N VAL A 500 3.91 6.85 8.90
CA VAL A 500 5.19 6.15 8.89
C VAL A 500 5.38 5.39 10.21
N PRO A 501 5.58 4.05 10.19
CA PRO A 501 5.92 3.29 11.38
C PRO A 501 7.18 3.82 12.08
N ARG A 502 7.31 3.55 13.38
CA ARG A 502 8.50 3.95 14.15
C ARG A 502 9.74 3.31 13.52
N GLY A 503 10.75 4.12 13.18
CA GLY A 503 11.95 3.65 12.47
C GLY A 503 11.78 3.46 10.95
N GLY A 504 10.62 3.79 10.36
CA GLY A 504 10.39 3.68 8.90
C GLY A 504 11.10 4.73 8.05
N ALA A 505 11.54 5.84 8.66
CA ALA A 505 12.31 6.92 8.01
C ALA A 505 13.33 7.54 8.99
N PRO A 506 14.37 6.81 9.41
CA PRO A 506 15.33 7.23 10.45
C PRO A 506 16.23 8.41 10.04
N TRP A 507 16.19 8.83 8.78
CA TRP A 507 16.84 10.05 8.28
C TRP A 507 15.98 11.31 8.38
N GLN A 508 14.68 11.17 8.67
CA GLN A 508 13.76 12.30 8.66
C GLN A 508 14.11 13.29 9.79
N ALA A 509 14.29 14.56 9.41
CA ALA A 509 14.48 15.66 10.34
C ALA A 509 13.27 16.60 10.32
N LEU A 510 12.90 17.12 11.49
CA LEU A 510 11.95 18.22 11.65
C LEU A 510 12.73 19.50 11.99
N VAL A 511 12.51 20.58 11.26
CA VAL A 511 12.85 21.94 11.70
C VAL A 511 11.69 22.41 12.57
N GLU A 512 11.90 22.43 13.87
CA GLU A 512 10.88 22.67 14.90
C GLU A 512 10.95 24.12 15.39
N ARG A 513 9.80 24.81 15.40
CA ARG A 513 9.68 26.12 16.04
C ARG A 513 9.97 26.01 17.55
N PRO A 514 10.60 27.02 18.16
CA PRO A 514 10.56 27.17 19.60
C PRO A 514 9.11 27.38 20.06
N GLU A 515 8.85 27.16 21.34
CA GLU A 515 7.50 27.30 21.90
C GLU A 515 6.99 28.73 21.85
N ASN A 516 7.90 29.70 22.00
CA ASN A 516 7.60 31.12 21.98
C ASN A 516 8.62 31.82 21.08
N VAL A 517 8.14 32.53 20.05
CA VAL A 517 8.96 33.36 19.16
C VAL A 517 8.09 34.46 18.54
N ALA A 518 8.68 35.66 18.34
CA ALA A 518 8.00 36.84 17.79
C ALA A 518 6.64 37.16 18.47
N GLY A 519 6.55 36.98 19.79
CA GLY A 519 5.33 37.24 20.56
C GLY A 519 4.19 36.24 20.34
N ARG A 520 4.45 35.11 19.67
CA ARG A 520 3.47 34.03 19.42
C ARG A 520 3.91 32.75 20.12
N THR A 521 2.93 31.99 20.62
CA THR A 521 3.11 30.68 21.23
C THR A 521 2.68 29.58 20.26
N PHE A 522 3.45 28.49 20.18
CA PHE A 522 3.23 27.37 19.25
C PHE A 522 3.22 26.03 19.99
N ALA A 523 2.22 25.19 19.71
CA ALA A 523 2.06 23.86 20.29
C ALA A 523 1.81 22.80 19.19
N GLY A 524 2.06 21.53 19.50
CA GLY A 524 1.76 20.41 18.59
C GLY A 524 2.23 20.62 17.15
N GLY A 525 1.30 20.50 16.20
CA GLY A 525 1.54 20.63 14.77
C GLY A 525 1.93 22.03 14.30
N ASP A 526 1.57 23.08 15.04
CA ASP A 526 1.95 24.47 14.69
C ASP A 526 3.46 24.69 14.82
N ARG A 527 4.15 23.83 15.57
CA ARG A 527 5.61 23.83 15.70
C ARG A 527 6.33 23.26 14.48
N VAL A 528 5.62 22.71 13.49
CA VAL A 528 6.22 22.27 12.23
C VAL A 528 6.49 23.48 11.34
N LEU A 529 7.76 23.88 11.23
CA LEU A 529 8.19 24.85 10.22
C LEU A 529 8.43 24.14 8.89
N CYS A 530 9.34 23.17 8.89
CA CYS A 530 9.81 22.46 7.69
C CYS A 530 10.33 21.06 8.04
N GLY A 531 10.46 20.18 7.05
CA GLY A 531 11.26 18.97 7.12
C GLY A 531 12.75 19.17 6.80
N GLY A 532 13.47 18.06 6.85
CA GLY A 532 14.89 17.94 6.53
C GLY A 532 15.32 16.48 6.42
N SER A 533 16.56 16.24 6.01
CA SER A 533 17.18 14.91 5.94
C SER A 533 18.54 14.89 6.61
N LEU A 534 18.78 13.96 7.53
CA LEU A 534 20.11 13.67 8.05
C LEU A 534 20.95 13.02 6.95
N ILE A 535 21.99 13.70 6.47
CA ILE A 535 22.80 13.25 5.32
C ILE A 535 24.25 12.91 5.70
N ALA A 536 24.76 13.49 6.78
CA ALA A 536 26.01 13.12 7.44
C ALA A 536 25.88 13.43 8.94
N LYS A 537 26.80 12.93 9.76
CA LYS A 537 26.86 13.26 11.19
C LYS A 537 26.95 14.79 11.38
N GLY A 538 26.02 15.38 12.13
CA GLY A 538 25.95 16.83 12.34
C GLY A 538 25.39 17.66 11.16
N TRP A 539 24.92 17.03 10.07
CA TRP A 539 24.50 17.73 8.84
C TRP A 539 23.10 17.33 8.36
N ILE A 540 22.24 18.33 8.24
CA ILE A 540 20.88 18.22 7.70
C ILE A 540 20.80 18.93 6.35
N LEU A 541 20.21 18.27 5.35
CA LEU A 541 19.80 18.89 4.10
C LEU A 541 18.33 19.33 4.20
N THR A 542 18.03 20.57 3.82
CA THR A 542 16.68 21.16 3.84
C THR A 542 16.52 22.18 2.70
N ALA A 543 15.38 22.87 2.60
CA ALA A 543 15.15 23.89 1.60
C ALA A 543 15.71 25.25 2.06
N ALA A 544 16.10 26.11 1.13
CA ALA A 544 16.71 27.41 1.47
C ALA A 544 15.69 28.44 1.96
N HIS A 545 14.43 28.34 1.54
CA HIS A 545 13.35 29.16 2.09
C HIS A 545 13.03 28.80 3.55
N CYS A 546 13.28 27.56 3.99
CA CYS A 546 13.10 27.14 5.38
C CYS A 546 14.08 27.79 6.37
N LEU A 547 15.14 28.45 5.89
CA LEU A 547 16.12 29.14 6.74
C LEU A 547 15.58 30.41 7.40
N SER A 548 14.35 30.83 7.08
CA SER A 548 13.68 31.91 7.79
C SER A 548 12.18 31.68 7.91
N ASP A 549 11.64 31.99 9.09
CA ASP A 549 10.22 31.90 9.35
C ASP A 549 9.55 33.27 9.20
N HIS A 550 8.35 33.29 8.62
CA HIS A 550 7.63 34.51 8.23
C HIS A 550 6.39 34.71 9.10
N LEU A 551 6.60 34.71 10.43
CA LEU A 551 5.52 34.76 11.43
C LEU A 551 4.97 36.17 11.68
N ASP A 552 5.74 37.20 11.32
CA ASP A 552 5.40 38.61 11.47
C ASP A 552 5.25 39.30 10.09
N LYS A 553 4.70 40.51 10.08
CA LYS A 553 4.44 41.29 8.85
C LYS A 553 5.60 42.23 8.46
N ASN A 554 6.67 42.27 9.25
CA ASN A 554 7.71 43.30 9.24
C ASN A 554 9.12 42.75 8.92
N GLY A 555 9.31 41.43 8.88
CA GLY A 555 10.61 40.79 8.70
C GLY A 555 10.56 39.28 8.47
N ALA A 556 11.74 38.67 8.47
CA ALA A 556 11.92 37.23 8.34
C ALA A 556 12.86 36.76 9.47
N ILE A 557 12.40 35.82 10.28
CA ILE A 557 13.07 35.39 11.50
C ILE A 557 14.11 34.33 11.13
N ASP A 558 15.40 34.58 11.37
CA ASP A 558 16.46 33.62 11.04
C ASP A 558 16.47 32.45 12.04
N ILE A 559 16.38 31.22 11.51
CA ILE A 559 16.23 30.02 12.34
C ILE A 559 17.48 29.71 13.18
N ALA A 560 18.67 30.11 12.71
CA ALA A 560 19.93 29.82 13.41
C ALA A 560 20.14 30.69 14.65
N THR A 561 19.54 31.89 14.68
CA THR A 561 19.71 32.86 15.79
C THR A 561 18.50 32.96 16.72
N SER A 562 17.35 32.41 16.32
CA SER A 562 16.06 32.64 16.99
C SER A 562 15.49 31.42 17.72
N GLY A 563 16.35 30.48 18.15
CA GLY A 563 15.97 29.38 19.05
C GLY A 563 15.29 28.17 18.41
N TYR A 564 15.23 28.11 17.08
CA TYR A 564 14.73 26.93 16.34
C TYR A 564 15.69 25.76 16.53
N LYS A 565 15.15 24.54 16.49
CA LYS A 565 15.92 23.32 16.71
C LYS A 565 15.59 22.31 15.62
N VAL A 566 16.54 21.44 15.31
CA VAL A 566 16.27 20.25 14.50
C VAL A 566 15.88 19.13 15.45
N ARG A 567 14.75 18.46 15.20
CA ARG A 567 14.34 17.25 15.94
C ARG A 567 14.50 16.02 15.05
N LEU A 568 15.24 15.03 15.54
CA LEU A 568 15.50 13.73 14.89
C LEU A 568 15.02 12.58 15.79
N GLY A 569 14.93 11.37 15.24
CA GLY A 569 14.61 10.16 16.01
C GLY A 569 13.17 10.13 16.52
N THR A 570 12.23 10.71 15.78
CA THR A 570 10.79 10.69 16.10
C THR A 570 9.96 10.48 14.83
N ASN A 571 8.82 9.83 14.98
CA ASN A 571 7.75 9.77 13.99
C ASN A 571 6.40 10.27 14.58
N ASP A 572 6.37 10.73 15.82
CA ASP A 572 5.19 11.22 16.52
C ASP A 572 5.59 12.37 17.46
N ILE A 573 5.33 13.59 17.01
CA ILE A 573 5.73 14.82 17.68
C ILE A 573 4.74 15.28 18.76
N SER A 574 3.58 14.62 18.88
CA SER A 574 2.67 14.79 20.02
C SER A 574 3.26 14.24 21.33
N LYS A 575 4.21 13.30 21.22
CA LYS A 575 4.88 12.66 22.35
C LYS A 575 6.26 13.28 22.59
N PRO A 576 6.78 13.25 23.83
CA PRO A 576 8.19 13.49 24.07
C PRO A 576 9.00 12.30 23.51
N SER A 577 9.49 12.46 22.27
CA SER A 577 10.29 11.46 21.58
C SER A 577 11.37 12.10 20.70
N GLY A 578 12.52 11.43 20.57
CA GLY A 578 13.64 11.92 19.77
C GLY A 578 14.58 12.87 20.51
N GLN A 579 15.42 13.56 19.74
CA GLN A 579 16.41 14.52 20.25
C GLN A 579 16.29 15.83 19.49
N ARG A 580 16.32 16.96 20.20
CA ARG A 580 16.45 18.29 19.61
C ARG A 580 17.91 18.73 19.62
N TYR A 581 18.36 19.26 18.50
CA TYR A 581 19.69 19.78 18.30
C TYR A 581 19.62 21.26 17.99
N ARG A 582 20.50 22.04 18.62
CA ARG A 582 20.68 23.46 18.30
C ARG A 582 21.26 23.60 16.90
N ILE A 583 20.72 24.53 16.11
CA ILE A 583 21.28 24.89 14.82
C ILE A 583 22.52 25.75 15.09
N LEU A 584 23.69 25.29 14.64
CA LEU A 584 24.95 26.03 14.70
C LEU A 584 25.10 27.00 13.54
N GLN A 585 24.64 26.58 12.36
CA GLN A 585 24.82 27.32 11.12
C GLN A 585 23.73 26.95 10.11
N ALA A 586 23.19 27.94 9.41
CA ALA A 586 22.25 27.78 8.31
C ALA A 586 22.90 28.30 7.01
N ILE A 587 23.15 27.40 6.06
CA ILE A 587 23.93 27.68 4.85
C ILE A 587 23.04 27.49 3.61
N PRO A 588 22.47 28.55 3.03
CA PRO A 588 21.78 28.45 1.74
C PRO A 588 22.78 28.25 0.60
N HIS A 589 22.34 27.63 -0.50
CA HIS A 589 23.12 27.62 -1.73
C HIS A 589 23.42 29.07 -2.20
N PRO A 590 24.66 29.45 -2.57
CA PRO A 590 25.04 30.84 -2.85
C PRO A 590 24.22 31.57 -3.91
N ASN A 591 23.62 30.83 -4.86
CA ASN A 591 22.75 31.40 -5.91
C ASN A 591 21.27 31.53 -5.50
N PHE A 592 20.88 31.07 -4.31
CA PHE A 592 19.55 31.28 -3.77
C PHE A 592 19.38 32.74 -3.34
N LEU A 593 18.35 33.40 -3.86
CA LEU A 593 18.06 34.80 -3.54
C LEU A 593 16.75 34.89 -2.76
N LYS A 594 16.80 35.24 -1.47
CA LYS A 594 15.59 35.48 -0.65
C LYS A 594 14.63 36.49 -1.30
N GLN A 595 15.17 37.48 -2.01
CA GLN A 595 14.42 38.48 -2.79
C GLN A 595 14.99 38.61 -4.22
N GLY A 596 14.14 38.87 -5.23
CA GLY A 596 14.56 38.96 -6.64
C GLY A 596 13.76 38.05 -7.59
N PRO A 597 14.33 37.62 -8.73
CA PRO A 597 13.64 36.78 -9.72
C PRO A 597 13.24 35.41 -9.17
N GLU A 598 11.97 35.01 -9.36
CA GLU A 598 11.43 33.75 -8.84
C GLU A 598 12.24 32.52 -9.29
N GLN A 599 12.74 32.54 -10.53
CA GLN A 599 13.53 31.46 -11.09
C GLN A 599 14.83 31.18 -10.29
N ARG A 600 15.40 32.17 -9.60
CA ARG A 600 16.55 31.95 -8.71
C ARG A 600 16.15 31.42 -7.33
N ARG A 601 14.96 31.76 -6.82
CA ARG A 601 14.40 31.09 -5.64
C ARG A 601 14.17 29.62 -5.95
N VAL A 602 13.36 29.34 -6.97
CA VAL A 602 12.91 27.99 -7.33
C VAL A 602 14.07 27.07 -7.75
N ALA A 603 15.06 27.56 -8.51
CA ALA A 603 16.17 26.71 -8.98
C ALA A 603 17.18 26.32 -7.90
N TYR A 604 17.34 27.12 -6.84
CA TYR A 604 18.42 26.97 -5.86
C TYR A 604 17.87 26.79 -4.43
N ASP A 605 16.63 26.33 -4.27
CA ASP A 605 15.97 26.18 -2.98
C ASP A 605 16.47 24.95 -2.20
N ILE A 606 17.73 25.01 -1.78
CA ILE A 606 18.46 23.97 -1.06
C ILE A 606 19.47 24.59 -0.09
N ALA A 607 19.54 24.04 1.12
CA ALA A 607 20.36 24.53 2.20
C ALA A 607 20.89 23.38 3.08
N LEU A 608 21.98 23.67 3.78
CA LEU A 608 22.53 22.81 4.82
C LEU A 608 22.34 23.46 6.20
N LEU A 609 21.96 22.66 7.19
CA LEU A 609 22.06 23.02 8.60
C LEU A 609 23.20 22.21 9.23
N ARG A 610 24.13 22.90 9.89
CA ARG A 610 25.05 22.26 10.85
C ARG A 610 24.39 22.27 12.21
N ILE A 611 24.32 21.12 12.87
CA ILE A 611 23.67 20.97 14.19
C ILE A 611 24.68 20.60 15.28
N ASP A 612 24.35 20.93 16.53
CA ASP A 612 25.16 20.63 17.72
C ASP A 612 24.99 19.16 18.14
N ASP A 613 25.58 18.25 17.37
CA ASP A 613 25.44 16.80 17.54
C ASP A 613 26.19 16.23 18.77
N LEU A 614 27.02 17.05 19.42
CA LEU A 614 27.67 16.74 20.69
C LEU A 614 26.77 17.01 21.90
N HIS A 615 25.80 17.92 21.79
CA HIS A 615 24.95 18.35 22.92
C HIS A 615 23.44 18.32 22.59
N PRO A 616 22.87 17.15 22.23
CA PRO A 616 21.43 17.00 22.04
C PRO A 616 20.63 17.20 23.32
N GLU A 617 19.51 17.92 23.22
CA GLU A 617 18.41 17.87 24.19
C GLU A 617 17.62 16.58 23.94
N VAL A 618 17.80 15.57 24.79
CA VAL A 618 17.06 14.30 24.69
C VAL A 618 15.66 14.47 25.27
N ILE A 619 14.63 14.31 24.44
CA ILE A 619 13.22 14.48 24.83
C ILE A 619 12.55 13.12 24.75
N GLY A 620 12.67 12.34 25.83
CA GLY A 620 12.18 10.96 25.89
C GLY A 620 13.04 9.98 25.07
N VAL A 621 12.49 8.79 24.79
CA VAL A 621 13.24 7.71 24.12
C VAL A 621 13.47 8.05 22.64
N PRO A 622 14.73 8.22 22.18
CA PRO A 622 15.00 8.45 20.78
C PRO A 622 14.68 7.19 19.97
N GLY A 623 13.94 7.36 18.87
CA GLY A 623 13.89 6.39 17.79
C GLY A 623 15.22 6.33 17.04
N GLU A 624 15.39 5.31 16.21
CA GLU A 624 16.58 5.14 15.40
C GLU A 624 16.84 6.33 14.48
N MET A 625 18.11 6.74 14.38
CA MET A 625 18.59 7.81 13.51
C MET A 625 19.68 7.26 12.58
N ARG A 626 19.54 7.48 11.27
CA ARG A 626 20.51 7.04 10.25
C ARG A 626 20.63 8.08 9.15
N THR A 627 21.82 8.22 8.56
CA THR A 627 22.02 9.08 7.39
C THR A 627 21.37 8.46 6.16
N ILE A 628 20.61 9.23 5.38
CA ILE A 628 20.18 8.80 4.05
C ILE A 628 21.32 8.97 3.04
N ARG A 629 21.46 8.00 2.14
CA ARG A 629 22.43 8.05 1.05
C ARG A 629 22.02 9.15 0.07
N LEU A 630 22.88 10.17 -0.08
CA LEU A 630 22.77 11.12 -1.18
C LEU A 630 22.90 10.41 -2.53
N ASP A 631 22.27 10.97 -3.56
CA ASP A 631 22.50 10.58 -4.95
C ASP A 631 23.99 10.71 -5.31
N PRO A 632 24.71 9.61 -5.62
CA PRO A 632 26.14 9.65 -5.91
C PRO A 632 26.45 9.94 -7.38
N GLU A 633 25.45 9.87 -8.25
CA GLU A 633 25.60 9.98 -9.71
C GLU A 633 25.52 11.44 -10.16
N SER A 634 26.27 11.78 -11.21
CA SER A 634 26.18 13.11 -11.82
C SER A 634 24.81 13.33 -12.46
N ILE A 635 24.49 14.59 -12.76
CA ILE A 635 23.21 14.95 -13.39
C ILE A 635 23.00 14.33 -14.78
N ASP A 636 24.10 13.98 -15.46
CA ASP A 636 24.12 13.41 -16.81
C ASP A 636 24.00 11.87 -16.80
N GLU A 637 24.54 11.22 -15.76
CA GLU A 637 24.40 9.78 -15.50
C GLU A 637 23.00 9.47 -14.96
N ARG A 638 22.57 10.21 -13.94
CA ARG A 638 21.27 10.05 -13.27
C ARG A 638 20.15 10.61 -14.15
N LYS A 639 19.59 9.77 -15.04
CA LYS A 639 18.45 10.19 -15.87
C LYS A 639 17.16 10.24 -15.04
N ILE A 640 16.44 11.36 -15.10
CA ILE A 640 15.08 11.47 -14.56
C ILE A 640 14.15 10.75 -15.53
N GLU A 641 13.59 9.64 -15.11
CA GLU A 641 12.52 8.99 -15.86
C GLU A 641 11.16 9.52 -15.37
N GLN A 642 10.34 10.02 -16.30
CA GLN A 642 8.93 10.28 -16.01
C GLN A 642 8.26 8.97 -15.57
N GLY A 643 7.41 9.06 -14.55
CA GLY A 643 6.76 7.90 -13.94
C GLY A 643 7.64 7.14 -12.92
N ALA A 644 8.89 7.55 -12.68
CA ALA A 644 9.73 6.92 -11.67
C ALA A 644 9.08 6.99 -10.29
N ASN A 645 9.04 5.85 -9.59
CA ASN A 645 8.43 5.74 -8.28
C ASN A 645 9.33 6.37 -7.22
N VAL A 646 8.76 7.33 -6.51
CA VAL A 646 9.44 8.09 -5.47
C VAL A 646 8.53 8.21 -4.25
N ARG A 647 9.09 8.59 -3.10
CA ARG A 647 8.31 8.77 -1.88
C ARG A 647 8.71 10.04 -1.16
N VAL A 648 7.73 10.87 -0.85
CA VAL A 648 7.90 12.07 -0.01
C VAL A 648 7.60 11.73 1.45
N PHE A 649 8.24 12.43 2.39
CA PHE A 649 8.00 12.29 3.82
C PHE A 649 7.92 13.65 4.52
N GLY A 650 6.97 13.79 5.45
CA GLY A 650 6.89 14.99 6.28
C GLY A 650 5.74 15.01 7.29
N TRP A 651 5.75 16.08 8.08
CA TRP A 651 4.72 16.43 9.06
C TRP A 651 3.89 17.61 8.57
N GLY A 652 3.84 17.86 7.27
CA GLY A 652 3.03 18.93 6.71
C GLY A 652 1.54 18.74 6.94
N TRP A 653 0.80 19.74 6.49
CA TRP A 653 -0.65 19.70 6.40
C TRP A 653 -1.09 18.48 5.56
N THR A 654 -2.10 17.78 6.04
CA THR A 654 -2.65 16.59 5.38
C THR A 654 -3.79 16.92 4.42
N LYS A 655 -4.38 18.11 4.53
CA LYS A 655 -5.45 18.65 3.70
C LYS A 655 -5.19 20.14 3.38
N PRO A 656 -5.76 20.69 2.30
CA PRO A 656 -5.61 22.12 1.96
C PRO A 656 -6.07 23.08 3.06
N GLU A 657 -7.06 22.66 3.86
CA GLU A 657 -7.75 23.46 4.87
C GLU A 657 -7.17 23.33 6.28
N ASP A 658 -6.17 22.46 6.48
CA ASP A 658 -5.48 22.34 7.77
C ASP A 658 -4.80 23.68 8.14
N SER A 659 -4.60 23.94 9.43
CA SER A 659 -3.83 25.10 9.91
C SER A 659 -2.50 24.72 10.57
N ALA A 660 -2.30 23.44 10.86
CA ALA A 660 -1.20 22.88 11.64
C ALA A 660 -0.61 21.65 10.96
N GLY A 661 0.68 21.39 11.16
CA GLY A 661 1.32 20.18 10.67
C GLY A 661 0.75 18.90 11.30
N SER A 662 0.84 17.77 10.61
CA SER A 662 0.47 16.49 11.19
C SER A 662 1.34 16.15 12.41
N LEU A 663 0.71 15.64 13.48
CA LEU A 663 1.44 15.19 14.66
C LEU A 663 2.24 13.89 14.43
N LYS A 664 1.90 13.14 13.37
CA LYS A 664 2.61 11.91 12.98
C LYS A 664 3.34 12.14 11.66
N LEU A 665 4.50 11.51 11.52
CA LEU A 665 5.25 11.52 10.28
C LEU A 665 4.46 10.72 9.25
N ASN A 666 4.19 11.31 8.09
CA ASN A 666 3.50 10.65 7.01
C ASN A 666 4.42 10.52 5.78
N GLN A 667 4.08 9.59 4.90
CA GLN A 667 4.75 9.36 3.61
C GLN A 667 3.70 9.27 2.51
N ALA A 668 4.02 9.71 1.29
CA ALA A 668 3.18 9.47 0.13
C ALA A 668 3.99 8.91 -1.04
N PRO A 669 3.53 7.82 -1.70
CA PRO A 669 4.07 7.43 -3.00
C PRO A 669 3.72 8.51 -4.02
N LEU A 670 4.69 8.90 -4.84
CA LEU A 670 4.51 9.84 -5.93
C LEU A 670 5.24 9.32 -7.18
N GLN A 671 4.94 9.91 -8.32
CA GLN A 671 5.65 9.71 -9.57
C GLN A 671 6.29 11.01 -10.04
N LEU A 672 7.49 10.92 -10.62
CA LEU A 672 8.15 12.07 -11.23
C LEU A 672 7.45 12.47 -12.54
N ALA A 673 7.17 13.76 -12.71
CA ALA A 673 6.83 14.35 -13.99
C ALA A 673 8.05 14.35 -14.94
N SER A 674 7.84 14.55 -16.23
CA SER A 674 8.95 14.75 -17.16
C SER A 674 9.73 16.03 -16.83
N LEU A 675 11.02 16.04 -17.19
CA LEU A 675 11.86 17.23 -17.06
C LEU A 675 11.25 18.43 -17.81
N ASP A 676 10.63 18.21 -18.97
CA ASP A 676 10.04 19.28 -19.77
C ASP A 676 8.73 19.78 -19.16
N ALA A 677 7.83 18.92 -18.69
CA ALA A 677 6.65 19.35 -17.95
C ALA A 677 7.02 20.14 -16.68
N CYS A 678 8.05 19.71 -15.95
CA CYS A 678 8.55 20.43 -14.78
C CYS A 678 9.26 21.75 -15.16
N THR A 679 9.96 21.80 -16.30
CA THR A 679 10.56 23.02 -16.84
C THR A 679 9.48 24.01 -17.27
N ASP A 680 8.39 23.54 -17.87
CA ASP A 680 7.23 24.35 -18.23
C ASP A 680 6.47 24.85 -17.00
N GLN A 681 6.39 24.08 -15.93
CA GLN A 681 5.79 24.54 -14.67
C GLN A 681 6.67 25.59 -13.97
N THR A 682 8.00 25.39 -13.94
CA THR A 682 8.95 26.23 -13.19
C THR A 682 9.53 27.40 -13.97
N LYS A 683 9.38 27.40 -15.31
CA LYS A 683 9.99 28.34 -16.27
C LYS A 683 11.52 28.43 -16.18
N LEU A 684 12.19 27.34 -15.79
CA LEU A 684 13.66 27.23 -15.70
C LEU A 684 14.29 26.77 -17.02
N THR A 685 14.13 27.59 -18.07
CA THR A 685 14.47 27.20 -19.46
C THR A 685 15.95 27.36 -19.83
N ASP A 686 16.75 28.11 -19.07
CA ASP A 686 18.17 28.30 -19.35
C ASP A 686 19.04 27.11 -18.91
N ASN A 687 20.15 26.88 -19.62
CA ASN A 687 21.04 25.74 -19.41
C ASN A 687 21.64 25.66 -17.98
N GLN A 688 21.74 26.78 -17.24
CA GLN A 688 22.27 26.76 -15.87
C GLN A 688 21.22 26.21 -14.89
N ARG A 689 19.98 26.69 -14.96
CA ARG A 689 18.90 26.35 -14.01
C ARG A 689 18.02 25.19 -14.47
N ARG A 690 17.98 24.83 -15.75
CA ARG A 690 17.29 23.62 -16.23
C ARG A 690 17.79 22.40 -15.45
N ASN A 691 16.88 21.47 -15.16
CA ASN A 691 17.16 20.22 -14.45
C ASN A 691 17.63 20.41 -12.98
N SER A 692 17.44 21.61 -12.38
CA SER A 692 17.66 21.84 -10.94
C SER A 692 16.46 21.50 -10.06
N VAL A 693 15.28 21.30 -10.66
CA VAL A 693 14.02 20.99 -9.96
C VAL A 693 13.40 19.75 -10.60
N LEU A 694 12.96 18.82 -9.74
CA LEU A 694 12.04 17.74 -10.07
C LEU A 694 10.61 18.18 -9.73
N CYS A 695 9.63 17.64 -10.44
CA CYS A 695 8.23 17.83 -10.09
C CYS A 695 7.61 16.44 -9.87
N ALA A 696 6.78 16.26 -8.85
CA ALA A 696 6.16 14.98 -8.53
C ALA A 696 4.75 15.12 -7.96
N PHE A 697 3.92 14.12 -8.21
CA PHE A 697 2.54 14.00 -7.76
C PHE A 697 2.17 12.50 -7.73
N GLY A 698 1.20 12.10 -6.90
CA GLY A 698 0.65 10.74 -6.93
C GLY A 698 -0.76 10.74 -7.54
N SER A 699 -1.16 9.57 -8.05
CA SER A 699 -2.42 9.37 -8.79
C SER A 699 -3.68 9.79 -8.01
N ASN A 700 -3.63 9.71 -6.69
CA ASN A 700 -4.77 9.97 -5.81
C ASN A 700 -4.74 11.38 -5.22
N GLY A 701 -4.14 12.36 -5.91
CA GLY A 701 -3.96 13.73 -5.38
C GLY A 701 -2.87 13.86 -4.31
N GLN A 702 -2.10 12.80 -4.08
CA GLN A 702 -0.94 12.76 -3.18
C GLN A 702 0.09 13.82 -3.60
N GLN A 703 0.36 14.76 -2.70
CA GLN A 703 1.23 15.92 -2.93
C GLN A 703 1.92 16.32 -1.63
N ALA A 704 3.09 16.96 -1.71
CA ALA A 704 3.64 17.67 -0.56
C ALA A 704 2.78 18.90 -0.24
N CYS A 705 2.79 19.32 1.03
CA CYS A 705 2.04 20.48 1.49
C CYS A 705 2.84 21.34 2.50
N TYR A 706 2.22 22.38 3.07
CA TYR A 706 2.86 23.31 4.01
C TYR A 706 3.41 22.55 5.21
N GLY A 707 4.70 22.76 5.53
CA GLY A 707 5.44 22.00 6.56
C GLY A 707 6.22 20.79 6.04
N ASP A 708 5.92 20.26 4.85
CA ASP A 708 6.75 19.23 4.20
C ASP A 708 8.00 19.81 3.52
N SER A 709 8.01 21.12 3.24
CA SER A 709 9.17 21.86 2.69
C SER A 709 10.47 21.47 3.39
N GLY A 710 11.54 21.23 2.65
CA GLY A 710 12.80 20.71 3.17
C GLY A 710 12.86 19.20 3.42
N GLY A 711 11.72 18.51 3.47
CA GLY A 711 11.65 17.06 3.62
C GLY A 711 12.22 16.29 2.41
N PRO A 712 12.53 14.98 2.58
CA PRO A 712 13.10 14.16 1.53
C PRO A 712 12.07 13.75 0.47
N LEU A 713 12.51 13.76 -0.78
CA LEU A 713 11.97 12.90 -1.83
C LEU A 713 12.99 11.79 -2.11
N VAL A 714 12.60 10.55 -1.85
CA VAL A 714 13.49 9.37 -1.96
C VAL A 714 13.08 8.45 -3.11
N SER A 715 14.02 7.66 -3.62
CA SER A 715 13.74 6.53 -4.50
C SER A 715 14.31 5.23 -3.90
N TYR A 716 13.50 4.17 -3.99
CA TYR A 716 13.83 2.80 -3.55
C TYR A 716 14.19 1.87 -4.72
N ASP A 717 13.95 2.30 -5.97
CA ASP A 717 14.28 1.51 -7.14
C ASP A 717 15.81 1.29 -7.19
N PRO A 718 16.29 0.09 -7.61
CA PRO A 718 17.71 -0.15 -7.76
C PRO A 718 18.26 0.85 -8.79
N VAL A 719 19.15 1.72 -8.33
CA VAL A 719 19.67 2.84 -9.11
C VAL A 719 20.28 2.29 -10.41
N SER A 720 19.77 2.77 -11.53
CA SER A 720 20.07 2.22 -12.84
C SER A 720 21.49 2.56 -13.27
N VAL A 721 22.35 1.55 -13.12
CA VAL A 721 23.74 1.49 -13.61
C VAL A 721 24.76 2.23 -12.74
N LEU A 722 25.26 1.51 -11.72
CA LEU A 722 26.67 1.63 -11.36
C LEU A 722 27.51 1.37 -12.62
N GLY A 723 28.02 2.45 -13.23
CA GLY A 723 29.07 2.35 -14.24
C GLY A 723 30.19 1.46 -13.69
N ASN A 724 30.59 0.45 -14.47
CA ASN A 724 31.52 -0.64 -14.10
C ASN A 724 30.91 -1.87 -13.40
N GLY A 725 29.61 -2.13 -13.54
CA GLY A 725 29.09 -3.51 -13.55
C GLY A 725 29.11 -4.28 -12.23
N ARG A 726 29.19 -3.60 -11.08
CA ARG A 726 28.95 -4.21 -9.77
C ARG A 726 27.46 -4.06 -9.42
N MET A 727 26.74 -5.17 -9.31
CA MET A 727 25.40 -5.17 -8.70
C MET A 727 25.52 -4.82 -7.22
N ALA A 728 24.96 -3.68 -6.81
CA ALA A 728 24.60 -3.45 -5.43
C ALA A 728 23.30 -4.23 -5.13
N SER A 729 23.39 -5.29 -4.31
CA SER A 729 22.29 -6.21 -4.03
C SER A 729 21.17 -5.63 -3.15
N ASP A 730 21.36 -4.46 -2.56
CA ASP A 730 20.44 -3.88 -1.59
C ASP A 730 19.29 -3.07 -2.23
N ARG A 731 18.23 -3.78 -2.67
CA ARG A 731 16.90 -3.20 -2.96
C ARG A 731 16.20 -2.56 -1.74
N LYS A 732 16.92 -2.31 -0.63
CA LYS A 732 16.38 -1.86 0.67
C LYS A 732 16.92 -0.50 1.14
N VAL A 733 17.95 0.08 0.50
CA VAL A 733 18.57 1.35 0.96
C VAL A 733 18.15 2.54 0.07
N PRO A 734 17.24 3.43 0.53
CA PRO A 734 16.74 4.53 -0.29
C PRO A 734 17.82 5.56 -0.64
N THR A 735 17.66 6.18 -1.81
CA THR A 735 18.46 7.34 -2.26
C THR A 735 17.68 8.63 -2.00
N LEU A 736 18.30 9.65 -1.41
CA LEU A 736 17.77 11.01 -1.42
C LEU A 736 18.03 11.66 -2.79
N ILE A 737 16.98 11.87 -3.58
CA ILE A 737 17.09 12.41 -4.95
C ILE A 737 16.70 13.90 -5.05
N ALA A 738 15.83 14.37 -4.17
CA ALA A 738 15.42 15.77 -4.12
C ALA A 738 14.92 16.18 -2.72
N VAL A 739 14.80 17.48 -2.51
CA VAL A 739 14.32 18.15 -1.29
C VAL A 739 13.00 18.86 -1.62
N VAL A 740 11.95 18.75 -0.80
CA VAL A 740 10.69 19.47 -1.04
C VAL A 740 10.93 20.98 -1.09
N SER A 741 10.60 21.63 -2.20
CA SER A 741 10.73 23.09 -2.38
C SER A 741 9.38 23.79 -2.26
N LYS A 742 8.33 23.27 -2.93
CA LYS A 742 6.99 23.83 -2.80
C LYS A 742 5.91 22.77 -3.06
N GLY A 743 5.14 22.49 -2.02
CA GLY A 743 3.88 21.76 -2.12
C GLY A 743 2.78 22.57 -2.81
N VAL A 744 1.75 21.86 -3.29
CA VAL A 744 0.56 22.46 -3.93
C VAL A 744 -0.71 22.24 -3.09
N CYS A 745 -0.67 21.32 -2.10
CA CYS A 745 -1.76 21.15 -1.12
C CYS A 745 -3.14 20.91 -1.74
N GLY A 746 -3.31 19.90 -2.61
CA GLY A 746 -4.62 19.56 -3.13
C GLY A 746 -4.62 18.69 -4.39
N VAL A 747 -5.83 18.36 -4.82
CA VAL A 747 -6.10 17.55 -6.02
C VAL A 747 -6.11 18.45 -7.26
N GLY A 748 -5.29 18.11 -8.26
CA GLY A 748 -5.23 18.79 -9.56
C GLY A 748 -3.89 18.58 -10.27
N ASP A 749 -3.84 18.94 -11.55
CA ASP A 749 -2.75 18.60 -12.50
C ASP A 749 -1.40 19.30 -12.23
N VAL A 750 -1.30 20.10 -11.17
CA VAL A 750 -0.10 20.87 -10.84
C VAL A 750 0.72 20.11 -9.81
N ALA A 751 1.85 19.56 -10.25
CA ALA A 751 2.76 18.78 -9.41
C ALA A 751 3.48 19.62 -8.34
N SER A 752 3.83 18.98 -7.22
CA SER A 752 4.71 19.56 -6.20
C SER A 752 6.14 19.68 -6.73
N ARG A 753 6.88 20.69 -6.27
CA ARG A 753 8.26 21.02 -6.72
C ARG A 753 9.29 20.59 -5.70
N TYR A 754 10.40 20.02 -6.17
CA TYR A 754 11.47 19.46 -5.35
C TYR A 754 12.86 19.82 -5.92
N THR A 755 13.73 20.43 -5.12
CA THR A 755 15.09 20.80 -5.56
C THR A 755 15.97 19.57 -5.70
N ARG A 756 16.54 19.35 -6.88
CA ARG A 756 17.24 18.13 -7.26
C ARG A 756 18.63 18.03 -6.60
N VAL A 757 18.87 17.00 -5.78
CA VAL A 757 20.12 16.84 -5.02
C VAL A 757 21.35 16.68 -5.92
N ALA A 758 21.26 15.85 -6.96
CA ALA A 758 22.38 15.59 -7.88
C ALA A 758 22.94 16.87 -8.55
N LYS A 759 22.10 17.89 -8.81
CA LYS A 759 22.53 19.20 -9.35
C LYS A 759 23.49 19.94 -8.40
N PHE A 760 23.41 19.65 -7.10
CA PHE A 760 24.11 20.37 -6.04
C PHE A 760 25.08 19.49 -5.24
N ALA A 761 25.27 18.22 -5.61
CA ALA A 761 26.11 17.27 -4.89
C ALA A 761 27.55 17.77 -4.64
N ASP A 762 28.15 18.46 -5.62
CA ASP A 762 29.47 19.08 -5.49
C ASP A 762 29.49 20.24 -4.49
N TRP A 763 28.44 21.07 -4.45
CA TRP A 763 28.32 22.15 -3.46
C TRP A 763 28.10 21.59 -2.06
N ILE A 764 27.24 20.58 -1.91
CA ILE A 764 27.01 19.87 -0.64
C ILE A 764 28.34 19.33 -0.10
N ARG A 765 29.07 18.57 -0.92
CA ARG A 765 30.37 17.97 -0.55
C ARG A 765 31.39 19.04 -0.15
N LYS A 766 31.61 20.05 -1.00
CA LYS A 766 32.58 21.15 -0.73
C LYS A 766 32.23 21.96 0.51
N THR A 767 30.94 22.11 0.83
CA THR A 767 30.48 22.85 2.03
C THR A 767 30.72 22.03 3.30
N ILE A 768 30.46 20.72 3.29
CA ILE A 768 30.73 19.81 4.42
C ILE A 768 32.24 19.66 4.64
N ASP A 769 33.03 19.57 3.56
CA ASP A 769 34.49 19.40 3.63
C ASP A 769 35.29 20.69 3.91
N ALA A 770 34.64 21.86 3.95
CA ALA A 770 35.34 23.13 4.09
C ALA A 770 36.10 23.25 5.44
N PRO A 771 37.31 23.86 5.46
CA PRO A 771 38.00 24.16 6.70
C PRO A 771 37.13 25.04 7.62
N GLY A 772 36.95 24.59 8.87
CA GLY A 772 36.02 25.20 9.84
C GLY A 772 34.64 24.54 9.92
N ASN A 773 34.25 23.74 8.91
CA ASN A 773 32.98 23.00 8.87
C ASN A 773 33.11 21.52 9.31
N ARG A 774 34.32 20.98 9.35
CA ARG A 774 34.62 19.70 10.04
C ARG A 774 34.58 19.84 11.55
#